data_AF-C7RVW4-F1
#
_entry.id   AF-C7RVW4-F1
#
_cell.length_a   1.000
_cell.length_b   1.000
_cell.length_c   1.000
_cell.angle_alpha   90.00
_cell.angle_beta   90.00
_cell.angle_gamma   90.00
#
_symmetry.space_group_name_H-M   'P 1'
#
loop_
_entity.id
_entity.type
_entity.pdbx_description
1 polymer ?
#
loop_
_entity_poly.entity_id
_entity_poly.type
_entity_poly.pdbx_seq_one_letter_code
_entity_poly.pdbx_strand_id
1 'polypeptide(L)'
;MADTKKAFHEQVAEKLIEQLRQGTAPWQRPWEAGEAASLLPINPTTGKRYRGINAIQLLSQGRVDRRWLTYKQAAAAGAQVRKGEHGTAIQYWKFSEEQTRTDESGKPVLDAQGQPVKAEVRLERPRVFFATVFNAEQIDGLPAMQRREQTWDAVERAEAILQASRAVIQHGGQNRAFYRLRTDSIHLPDKGQFPSADNYYAIALHELGHWTGHPSRLDRDLAHPFGSEGYAKEELRAEIASMILGDELGIGHDPGQHAAYVGTWINVLRDDPLEIFRAAADAEKIHGYVLALEQQQVQEQTSQQAQTQDSAQNQGSAENHDNTENQEAAMKSFTQTPVLASAALNSTDGEAAVADPRLDPINPHEQAARLARIEEERVRRDPNSTDEDIAAAREARKSADVAALLNDKDLQRQIAEHEREQQTTQAGQVDQASQSSKIWIDVPYPQKDEAKALGARWDRQEQSWYVPAGVDPAPFARWTPAAAPQARPKQSPATPPRQYLAVPYGERVAAKAAGAVWDKAAKSWYAGPKADLAKLKRWKPENVPTQQGPAMTPRDEFAEALRSIGCVVSGDHPIMDGQKHRISVEGEKHSEKSGSGFYVGHLDGHPAGYMKNNKIGIDLKWKSKGYTFEPEQKARMLAEAAEKLQARTAEQERLHEQTAQRVARQMAKLLPVIEPTAYMNAKGIEPQPGVFTDREGQKTYIPATDVDGKQWTMQYIREDGSKRFAKDSRKEVCFHAIGGLDALAKAPVLVIGEGYATAGSLSQTLGFATVAAFDSGNLVPVAKALHEKYPDKPIVIAGDDDKHLEATQGVNPGRSKAEEAARAVGGKLLLPIFAPGEQAANPKGFTDFNDLATKSVLGQEGIARQVRSVVDDVIEWQRGRSVEGRARGERQEQAVRRVAKVG
;
A
#
# COMPACT_ATOMS: atom_id res chain seq x y z
N MET A 1 -32.67 0.80 -11.30
CA MET A 1 -31.26 0.45 -11.05
C MET A 1 -31.10 0.33 -9.55
N ALA A 2 -30.76 -0.86 -9.03
CA ALA A 2 -30.44 -1.01 -7.62
C ALA A 2 -29.10 -0.31 -7.38
N ASP A 3 -29.10 0.73 -6.57
CA ASP A 3 -27.92 1.53 -6.22
C ASP A 3 -26.95 0.62 -5.43
N THR A 4 -25.90 0.13 -6.11
CA THR A 4 -24.92 -0.77 -5.50
C THR A 4 -24.13 0.04 -4.47
N LYS A 5 -24.44 -0.15 -3.19
CA LYS A 5 -23.80 0.55 -2.08
C LYS A 5 -22.28 0.30 -2.11
N LYS A 6 -21.48 1.36 -2.30
CA LYS A 6 -20.00 1.30 -2.36
C LYS A 6 -19.39 0.59 -1.15
N ALA A 7 -18.25 -0.05 -1.32
CA ALA A 7 -17.58 -0.73 -0.21
C ALA A 7 -17.03 0.27 0.83
N PHE A 8 -16.88 -0.13 2.10
CA PHE A 8 -16.43 0.76 3.17
C PHE A 8 -15.06 1.41 2.88
N HIS A 9 -14.10 0.63 2.41
CA HIS A 9 -12.75 1.12 2.11
C HIS A 9 -12.74 2.14 0.97
N GLU A 10 -13.61 1.96 -0.05
CA GLU A 10 -13.81 2.92 -1.13
C GLU A 10 -14.40 4.24 -0.58
N GLN A 11 -15.42 4.17 0.28
CA GLN A 11 -16.01 5.36 0.90
C GLN A 11 -15.00 6.16 1.74
N VAL A 12 -14.17 5.46 2.52
CA VAL A 12 -13.11 6.07 3.33
C VAL A 12 -12.06 6.73 2.42
N ALA A 13 -11.58 6.01 1.41
CA ALA A 13 -10.59 6.53 0.48
C ALA A 13 -11.11 7.72 -0.33
N GLU A 14 -12.33 7.67 -0.86
CA GLU A 14 -12.95 8.78 -1.59
C GLU A 14 -13.05 10.05 -0.73
N LYS A 15 -13.46 9.90 0.53
CA LYS A 15 -13.51 11.02 1.47
C LYS A 15 -12.12 11.62 1.71
N LEU A 16 -11.11 10.78 1.92
CA LEU A 16 -9.74 11.24 2.15
C LEU A 16 -9.11 11.84 0.89
N ILE A 17 -9.42 11.32 -0.30
CA ILE A 17 -9.03 11.92 -1.58
C ILE A 17 -9.60 13.33 -1.72
N GLU A 18 -10.87 13.53 -1.37
CA GLU A 18 -11.48 14.85 -1.42
C GLU A 18 -10.82 15.82 -0.44
N GLN A 19 -10.52 15.37 0.78
CA GLN A 19 -9.78 16.17 1.75
C GLN A 19 -8.34 16.46 1.29
N LEU A 20 -7.68 15.49 0.64
CA LEU A 20 -6.35 15.68 0.04
C LEU A 20 -6.36 16.78 -1.02
N ARG A 21 -7.40 16.83 -1.87
CA ARG A 21 -7.58 17.90 -2.87
C ARG A 21 -7.79 19.27 -2.23
N GLN A 22 -8.48 19.31 -1.09
CA GLN A 22 -8.78 20.52 -0.36
C GLN A 22 -7.64 20.96 0.59
N GLY A 23 -6.61 20.12 0.78
CA GLY A 23 -5.56 20.37 1.77
C GLY A 23 -6.02 20.21 3.22
N THR A 24 -7.11 19.47 3.46
CA THR A 24 -7.75 19.30 4.77
C THR A 24 -7.64 17.88 5.34
N ALA A 25 -6.87 16.99 4.67
CA ALA A 25 -6.65 15.64 5.18
C ALA A 25 -5.95 15.70 6.55
N PRO A 26 -6.21 14.74 7.47
CA PRO A 26 -5.70 14.82 8.84
C PRO A 26 -4.19 15.10 8.96
N TRP A 27 -3.38 14.47 8.10
CA TRP A 27 -1.92 14.61 8.06
C TRP A 27 -1.43 15.81 7.22
N GLN A 28 -2.32 16.54 6.53
CA GLN A 28 -1.98 17.79 5.82
C GLN A 28 -2.27 19.05 6.62
N ARG A 29 -2.93 18.93 7.77
CA ARG A 29 -3.20 20.07 8.65
C ARG A 29 -1.96 20.30 9.52
N PRO A 30 -1.42 21.54 9.60
CA PRO A 30 -0.40 21.85 10.58
C PRO A 30 -1.00 21.77 11.98
N TRP A 31 -0.21 21.27 12.93
CA TRP A 31 -0.59 21.16 14.33
C TRP A 31 0.50 21.81 15.19
N GLU A 32 0.11 22.75 16.04
CA GLU A 32 1.02 23.53 16.88
C GLU A 32 1.49 22.74 18.11
N ALA A 33 2.75 22.93 18.49
CA ALA A 33 3.31 22.36 19.71
C ALA A 33 2.59 22.90 20.96
N GLY A 34 2.39 22.04 21.98
CA GLY A 34 1.80 22.45 23.25
C GLY A 34 0.28 22.68 23.27
N GLU A 35 -0.45 22.46 22.17
CA GLU A 35 -1.91 22.30 22.25
C GLU A 35 -2.24 21.00 23.01
N ALA A 36 -2.38 21.10 24.34
CA ALA A 36 -2.55 19.97 25.25
C ALA A 36 -3.89 19.19 25.13
N ALA A 37 -4.23 18.70 23.94
CA ALA A 37 -5.36 17.81 23.73
C ALA A 37 -4.97 16.76 22.71
N SER A 38 -4.59 15.57 23.19
CA SER A 38 -4.36 14.34 22.41
C SER A 38 -5.20 14.34 21.14
N LEU A 39 -4.59 14.69 20.01
CA LEU A 39 -5.21 14.88 18.72
C LEU A 39 -5.83 13.57 18.25
N LEU A 40 -5.23 12.44 18.62
CA LEU A 40 -5.72 11.13 18.25
C LEU A 40 -7.07 10.81 18.94
N PRO A 41 -8.07 10.32 18.18
CA PRO A 41 -9.36 9.91 18.73
C PRO A 41 -9.23 8.85 19.82
N ILE A 42 -9.95 9.02 20.91
CA ILE A 42 -9.96 8.09 22.06
C ILE A 42 -11.36 7.54 22.35
N ASN A 43 -11.42 6.35 22.91
CA ASN A 43 -12.63 5.85 23.55
C ASN A 43 -12.54 6.15 25.05
N PRO A 44 -13.36 7.08 25.59
CA PRO A 44 -13.28 7.47 27.00
C PRO A 44 -13.74 6.37 27.97
N THR A 45 -14.50 5.36 27.50
CA THR A 45 -14.92 4.24 28.34
C THR A 45 -13.76 3.29 28.62
N THR A 46 -12.90 3.04 27.62
CA THR A 46 -11.76 2.14 27.76
C THR A 46 -10.45 2.87 28.08
N GLY A 47 -10.41 4.19 27.91
CA GLY A 47 -9.19 5.01 28.02
C GLY A 47 -8.20 4.80 26.86
N LYS A 48 -8.54 3.97 25.87
CA LYS A 48 -7.64 3.63 24.76
C LYS A 48 -7.84 4.55 23.56
N ARG A 49 -6.74 4.83 22.85
CA ARG A 49 -6.79 5.49 21.54
C ARG A 49 -7.30 4.55 20.44
N TYR A 50 -8.04 5.10 19.49
CA TYR A 50 -8.28 4.43 18.22
C TYR A 50 -6.95 4.34 17.44
N ARG A 51 -6.81 3.31 16.60
CA ARG A 51 -5.57 3.01 15.87
C ARG A 51 -5.80 2.83 14.38
N GLY A 52 -4.75 3.04 13.61
CA GLY A 52 -4.68 2.83 12.18
C GLY A 52 -5.77 3.59 11.45
N ILE A 53 -6.43 2.94 10.49
CA ILE A 53 -7.45 3.60 9.66
C ILE A 53 -8.62 4.17 10.46
N ASN A 54 -8.94 3.59 11.63
CA ASN A 54 -10.03 4.12 12.46
C ASN A 54 -9.66 5.48 13.04
N ALA A 55 -8.43 5.68 13.50
CA ALA A 55 -7.99 6.99 13.99
C ALA A 55 -8.09 8.04 12.87
N ILE A 56 -7.58 7.71 11.68
CA ILE A 56 -7.63 8.57 10.50
C ILE A 56 -9.06 8.89 10.07
N GLN A 57 -9.93 7.88 10.02
CA GLN A 57 -11.33 8.04 9.63
C GLN A 57 -12.14 8.89 10.63
N LEU A 58 -11.82 8.83 11.92
CA LEU A 58 -12.45 9.64 12.94
C LEU A 58 -11.92 11.08 12.93
N LEU A 59 -10.61 11.27 12.73
CA LEU A 59 -10.01 12.59 12.51
C LEU A 59 -10.58 13.30 11.28
N SER A 60 -10.83 12.55 10.19
CA SER A 60 -11.40 13.07 8.95
C SER A 60 -12.80 13.68 9.14
N GLN A 61 -13.47 13.45 10.28
CA GLN A 61 -14.76 14.06 10.57
C GLN A 61 -14.64 15.54 11.00
N GLY A 62 -13.43 16.05 11.24
CA GLY A 62 -13.20 17.47 11.50
C GLY A 62 -13.74 17.96 12.84
N ARG A 63 -13.99 17.05 13.79
CA ARG A 63 -14.54 17.36 15.12
C ARG A 63 -13.43 17.74 16.10
N VAL A 64 -13.76 18.63 17.03
CA VAL A 64 -12.84 19.17 18.03
C VAL A 64 -12.72 18.21 19.21
N ASP A 65 -13.83 17.71 19.77
CA ASP A 65 -13.78 16.71 20.83
C ASP A 65 -13.23 15.39 20.28
N ARG A 66 -12.29 14.78 20.99
CA ARG A 66 -11.56 13.60 20.53
C ARG A 66 -12.18 12.30 21.03
N ARG A 67 -13.23 12.38 21.84
CA ARG A 67 -13.89 11.22 22.43
C ARG A 67 -14.95 10.65 21.48
N TRP A 68 -14.87 9.35 21.24
CA TRP A 68 -15.84 8.63 20.41
C TRP A 68 -16.37 7.41 21.16
N LEU A 69 -17.69 7.24 21.16
CA LEU A 69 -18.39 6.18 21.88
C LEU A 69 -19.43 5.53 20.98
N THR A 70 -19.67 4.23 21.17
CA THR A 70 -20.88 3.61 20.61
C THR A 70 -22.13 4.15 21.32
N TYR A 71 -23.29 4.05 20.68
CA TYR A 71 -24.57 4.44 21.31
C TYR A 71 -24.77 3.77 22.67
N LYS A 72 -24.43 2.48 22.78
CA LYS A 72 -24.56 1.71 24.04
C LYS A 72 -23.62 2.23 25.13
N GLN A 73 -22.39 2.60 24.77
CA GLN A 73 -21.44 3.18 25.73
C GLN A 73 -21.91 4.54 26.24
N ALA A 74 -22.44 5.39 25.36
CA ALA A 74 -23.04 6.67 25.75
C ALA A 74 -24.21 6.46 26.74
N ALA A 75 -25.15 5.57 26.38
CA ALA A 75 -26.29 5.24 27.23
C ALA A 75 -25.87 4.66 28.59
N ALA A 76 -24.86 3.80 28.63
CA ALA A 76 -24.33 3.24 29.87
C ALA A 76 -23.69 4.31 30.78
N ALA A 77 -23.17 5.39 30.20
CA ALA A 77 -22.65 6.54 30.94
C ALA A 77 -23.75 7.54 31.36
N GLY A 78 -25.04 7.20 31.17
CA GLY A 78 -26.16 8.11 31.45
C GLY A 78 -26.30 9.26 30.45
N ALA A 79 -25.60 9.18 29.31
CA ALA A 79 -25.59 10.19 28.27
C ALA A 79 -26.42 9.76 27.05
N GLN A 80 -26.89 10.73 26.26
CA GLN A 80 -27.81 10.48 25.16
C GLN A 80 -27.32 11.10 23.85
N VAL A 81 -27.15 10.28 22.81
CA VAL A 81 -26.92 10.77 21.45
C VAL A 81 -28.13 11.60 21.02
N ARG A 82 -27.90 12.83 20.55
CA ARG A 82 -28.99 13.71 20.14
C ARG A 82 -29.78 13.14 18.97
N LYS A 83 -31.08 13.42 18.97
CA LYS A 83 -31.98 12.97 17.89
C LYS A 83 -31.57 13.63 16.57
N GLY A 84 -31.37 12.82 15.53
CA GLY A 84 -30.98 13.27 14.19
C GLY A 84 -29.47 13.23 13.93
N GLU A 85 -28.64 12.98 14.94
CA GLU A 85 -27.19 12.82 14.74
C GLU A 85 -26.86 11.52 14.01
N HIS A 86 -25.89 11.58 13.10
CA HIS A 86 -25.39 10.43 12.36
C HIS A 86 -24.04 9.99 12.91
N GLY A 87 -23.91 8.69 13.19
CA GLY A 87 -22.66 8.10 13.67
C GLY A 87 -21.68 7.80 12.53
N THR A 88 -20.41 7.70 12.88
CA THR A 88 -19.31 7.33 11.98
C THR A 88 -19.02 5.84 12.09
N ALA A 89 -18.93 5.16 10.95
CA ALA A 89 -18.56 3.75 10.91
C ALA A 89 -17.04 3.56 11.07
N ILE A 90 -16.67 2.62 11.93
CA ILE A 90 -15.31 2.12 12.12
C ILE A 90 -15.29 0.62 11.85
N GLN A 91 -14.12 0.08 11.52
CA GLN A 91 -13.96 -1.36 11.29
C GLN A 91 -13.05 -2.00 12.33
N TYR A 92 -13.32 -3.25 12.69
CA TYR A 92 -12.44 -4.02 13.56
C TYR A 92 -12.52 -5.50 13.21
N TRP A 93 -11.48 -6.24 13.57
CA TRP A 93 -11.41 -7.67 13.33
C TRP A 93 -11.94 -8.42 14.53
N LYS A 94 -12.87 -9.36 14.29
CA LYS A 94 -13.34 -10.29 15.30
C LYS A 94 -12.70 -11.65 15.07
N PHE A 95 -12.04 -12.17 16.10
CA PHE A 95 -11.32 -13.45 16.08
C PHE A 95 -12.09 -14.57 16.77
N SER A 96 -13.15 -14.23 17.51
CA SER A 96 -14.00 -15.15 18.25
C SER A 96 -15.47 -14.76 18.11
N GLU A 97 -16.39 -15.70 18.33
CA GLU A 97 -17.81 -15.40 18.48
C GLU A 97 -18.44 -16.22 19.60
N GLU A 98 -19.44 -15.64 20.27
CA GLU A 98 -20.25 -16.41 21.21
C GLU A 98 -21.16 -17.35 20.44
N GLN A 99 -20.99 -18.66 20.63
CA GLN A 99 -21.92 -19.67 20.16
C GLN A 99 -22.59 -20.34 21.35
N THR A 100 -23.87 -20.69 21.18
CA THR A 100 -24.57 -21.52 22.17
C THR A 100 -23.87 -22.86 22.29
N ARG A 101 -23.39 -23.18 23.49
CA ARG A 101 -22.72 -24.44 23.79
C ARG A 101 -23.73 -25.56 23.61
N THR A 102 -23.44 -26.52 22.75
CA THR A 102 -24.29 -27.70 22.54
C THR A 102 -23.69 -28.94 23.20
N ASP A 103 -24.54 -29.83 23.69
CA ASP A 103 -24.14 -31.15 24.19
C ASP A 103 -23.74 -32.11 23.06
N GLU A 104 -23.32 -33.33 23.40
CA GLU A 104 -22.95 -34.40 22.43
C GLU A 104 -24.09 -34.79 21.47
N SER A 105 -25.33 -34.35 21.75
CA SER A 105 -26.53 -34.61 20.96
C SER A 105 -26.98 -33.39 20.13
N GLY A 106 -26.24 -32.29 20.18
CA GLY A 106 -26.54 -31.05 19.45
C GLY A 106 -27.61 -30.16 20.09
N LYS A 107 -28.00 -30.40 21.35
CA LYS A 107 -28.96 -29.54 22.08
C LYS A 107 -28.25 -28.45 22.87
N PRO A 108 -28.84 -27.23 22.99
CA PRO A 108 -28.29 -26.16 23.82
C PRO A 108 -28.11 -26.62 25.27
N VAL A 109 -26.89 -26.51 25.80
CA VAL A 109 -26.60 -26.66 27.23
C VAL A 109 -27.22 -25.46 27.92
N LEU A 110 -28.15 -25.69 28.84
CA LEU A 110 -28.83 -24.64 29.59
C LEU A 110 -28.17 -24.44 30.95
N ASP A 111 -28.13 -23.20 31.43
CA ASP A 111 -27.71 -22.86 32.80
C ASP A 111 -28.83 -23.20 33.81
N ALA A 112 -28.56 -22.97 35.11
CA ALA A 112 -29.50 -23.25 36.19
C ALA A 112 -30.81 -22.43 36.13
N GLN A 113 -30.88 -21.43 35.25
CA GLN A 113 -32.02 -20.56 34.99
C GLN A 113 -32.73 -20.91 33.67
N GLY A 114 -32.30 -21.98 33.00
CA GLY A 114 -32.88 -22.44 31.74
C GLY A 114 -32.47 -21.63 30.52
N GLN A 115 -31.43 -20.79 30.61
CA GLN A 115 -30.91 -20.02 29.49
C GLN A 115 -29.74 -20.75 28.81
N PRO A 116 -29.58 -20.66 27.48
CA PRO A 116 -28.49 -21.31 26.78
C PRO A 116 -27.11 -20.75 27.21
N VAL A 117 -26.24 -21.64 27.70
CA VAL A 117 -24.86 -21.33 28.03
C VAL A 117 -24.14 -20.97 26.72
N LYS A 118 -23.58 -19.77 26.66
CA LYS A 118 -22.75 -19.34 25.53
C LYS A 118 -21.30 -19.66 25.80
N ALA A 119 -20.59 -20.17 24.79
CA ALA A 119 -19.15 -20.35 24.80
C ALA A 119 -18.53 -19.48 23.71
N GLU A 120 -17.40 -18.84 24.02
CA GLU A 120 -16.63 -18.10 23.03
C GLU A 120 -15.84 -19.09 22.16
N VAL A 121 -16.15 -19.13 20.88
CA VAL A 121 -15.53 -20.02 19.89
C VAL A 121 -14.63 -19.18 18.99
N ARG A 122 -13.35 -19.54 18.90
CA ARG A 122 -12.40 -18.91 17.98
C ARG A 122 -12.79 -19.20 16.53
N LEU A 123 -12.90 -18.15 15.73
CA LEU A 123 -13.23 -18.24 14.31
C LEU A 123 -12.04 -18.83 13.53
N GLU A 124 -12.32 -19.77 12.61
CA GLU A 124 -11.28 -20.34 11.72
C GLU A 124 -10.64 -19.29 10.80
N ARG A 125 -11.38 -18.23 10.47
CA ARG A 125 -10.88 -17.05 9.74
C ARG A 125 -11.42 -15.78 10.40
N PRO A 126 -10.57 -14.81 10.75
CA PRO A 126 -11.02 -13.54 11.31
C PRO A 126 -11.95 -12.82 10.34
N ARG A 127 -12.99 -12.19 10.88
CA ARG A 127 -13.99 -11.48 10.08
C ARG A 127 -13.94 -9.99 10.40
N VAL A 128 -14.09 -9.17 9.36
CA VAL A 128 -14.26 -7.72 9.53
C VAL A 128 -15.67 -7.46 10.04
N PHE A 129 -15.75 -6.75 11.16
CA PHE A 129 -16.97 -6.20 11.72
C PHE A 129 -16.94 -4.68 11.67
N PHE A 130 -18.13 -4.09 11.66
CA PHE A 130 -18.30 -2.64 11.68
C PHE A 130 -19.02 -2.24 12.96
N ALA A 131 -18.56 -1.15 13.56
CA ALA A 131 -19.25 -0.49 14.65
C ALA A 131 -19.56 0.96 14.25
N THR A 132 -20.66 1.48 14.76
CA THR A 132 -21.01 2.90 14.62
C THR A 132 -20.68 3.60 15.92
N VAL A 133 -19.84 4.62 15.84
CA VAL A 133 -19.47 5.48 16.97
C VAL A 133 -19.92 6.91 16.73
N PHE A 134 -20.21 7.60 17.82
CA PHE A 134 -20.65 8.98 17.86
C PHE A 134 -19.60 9.77 18.63
N ASN A 135 -19.31 10.96 18.12
CA ASN A 135 -18.41 11.87 18.81
C ASN A 135 -19.10 12.45 20.04
N ALA A 136 -18.34 12.79 21.08
CA ALA A 136 -18.88 13.40 22.29
C ALA A 136 -19.63 14.71 22.02
N GLU A 137 -19.27 15.48 20.98
CA GLU A 137 -20.04 16.65 20.54
C GLU A 137 -21.48 16.30 20.18
N GLN A 138 -21.77 15.07 19.76
CA GLN A 138 -23.08 14.56 19.34
C GLN A 138 -23.93 14.03 20.50
N ILE A 139 -23.41 14.05 21.72
CA ILE A 139 -23.97 13.35 22.87
C ILE A 139 -24.19 14.34 24.03
N ASP A 140 -25.43 14.43 24.50
CA ASP A 140 -25.78 15.24 25.65
C ASP A 140 -25.55 14.44 26.95
N GLY A 141 -25.13 15.12 28.02
CA GLY A 141 -24.92 14.50 29.33
C GLY A 141 -23.56 13.84 29.54
N LEU A 142 -22.61 13.99 28.60
CA LEU A 142 -21.21 13.60 28.84
C LEU A 142 -20.49 14.66 29.69
N PRO A 143 -19.57 14.25 30.58
CA PRO A 143 -18.69 15.19 31.27
C PRO A 143 -17.88 16.03 30.29
N ALA A 144 -17.54 17.27 30.69
CA ALA A 144 -16.67 18.13 29.91
C ALA A 144 -15.31 17.42 29.64
N MET A 145 -14.74 17.67 28.45
CA MET A 145 -13.43 17.14 28.12
C MET A 145 -12.41 17.70 29.11
N GLN A 146 -11.77 16.81 29.88
CA GLN A 146 -10.67 17.20 30.74
C GLN A 146 -9.43 17.37 29.86
N ARG A 147 -8.91 18.60 29.81
CA ARG A 147 -7.61 18.87 29.20
C ARG A 147 -6.55 18.22 30.09
N ARG A 148 -5.79 17.26 29.55
CA ARG A 148 -4.62 16.73 30.25
C ARG A 148 -3.48 17.70 30.02
N GLU A 149 -3.00 18.33 31.08
CA GLU A 149 -1.77 19.11 30.98
C GLU A 149 -0.60 18.16 30.69
N GLN A 150 0.22 18.52 29.71
CA GLN A 150 1.44 17.79 29.42
C GLN A 150 2.42 18.04 30.56
N THR A 151 2.80 16.99 31.29
CA THR A 151 3.67 17.11 32.47
C THR A 151 5.15 16.88 32.15
N TRP A 152 5.48 16.55 30.90
CA TRP A 152 6.84 16.23 30.43
C TRP A 152 7.30 17.20 29.34
N ASP A 153 8.62 17.40 29.22
CA ASP A 153 9.22 18.21 28.15
C ASP A 153 9.21 17.42 26.83
N ALA A 154 8.46 17.94 25.84
CA ALA A 154 8.28 17.32 24.53
C ALA A 154 9.61 17.17 23.77
N VAL A 155 10.46 18.20 23.83
CA VAL A 155 11.74 18.27 23.12
C VAL A 155 12.75 17.33 23.74
N GLU A 156 12.82 17.28 25.07
CA GLU A 156 13.70 16.35 25.78
C GLU A 156 13.36 14.89 25.44
N ARG A 157 12.07 14.56 25.42
CA ARG A 157 11.59 13.22 25.05
C ARG A 157 11.92 12.87 23.59
N ALA A 158 11.76 13.82 22.67
CA ALA A 158 12.13 13.65 21.27
C ALA A 158 13.63 13.39 21.09
N GLU A 159 14.47 14.18 21.78
CA GLU A 159 15.92 14.04 21.76
C GLU A 159 16.34 12.69 22.35
N ALA A 160 15.73 12.25 23.46
CA ALA A 160 15.97 10.94 24.05
C ALA A 160 15.67 9.81 23.06
N ILE A 161 14.55 9.89 22.32
CA ILE A 161 14.21 8.93 21.26
C ILE A 161 15.25 8.92 20.14
N LEU A 162 15.68 10.09 19.65
CA LEU A 162 16.70 10.17 18.61
C LEU A 162 18.02 9.56 19.09
N GLN A 163 18.42 9.79 20.34
CA GLN A 163 19.62 9.18 20.92
C GLN A 163 19.46 7.67 21.11
N ALA A 164 18.32 7.21 21.63
CA ALA A 164 18.01 5.79 21.80
C ALA A 164 17.98 5.04 20.47
N SER A 165 17.58 5.70 19.39
CA SER A 165 17.57 5.13 18.03
C SER A 165 18.96 4.76 17.53
N ARG A 166 20.00 5.45 18.02
CA ARG A 166 21.39 5.36 17.52
C ARG A 166 21.50 5.59 16.01
N ALA A 167 20.50 6.25 15.40
CA ALA A 167 20.54 6.61 14.00
C ALA A 167 21.73 7.56 13.74
N VAL A 168 22.42 7.35 12.62
CA VAL A 168 23.51 8.25 12.22
C VAL A 168 22.88 9.53 11.65
N ILE A 169 22.82 10.58 12.48
CA ILE A 169 22.26 11.88 12.10
C ILE A 169 23.43 12.80 11.71
N GLN A 170 23.40 13.32 10.48
CA GLN A 170 24.40 14.23 9.95
C GLN A 170 23.78 15.60 9.66
N HIS A 171 24.46 16.66 10.10
CA HIS A 171 24.07 18.03 9.82
C HIS A 171 24.98 18.65 8.74
N GLY A 172 24.39 19.31 7.74
CA GLY A 172 25.11 20.12 6.75
C GLY A 172 25.06 19.67 5.28
N GLY A 173 25.54 20.54 4.38
CA GLY A 173 25.80 20.26 2.95
C GLY A 173 24.68 20.65 1.96
N GLN A 174 23.41 20.59 2.35
CA GLN A 174 22.24 20.98 1.55
C GLN A 174 21.10 21.43 2.50
N ASN A 175 20.34 22.49 2.16
CA ASN A 175 19.19 22.96 2.96
C ASN A 175 17.96 22.01 2.86
N ARG A 176 18.15 20.70 3.06
CA ARG A 176 17.09 19.68 2.91
C ARG A 176 17.26 18.57 3.94
N ALA A 177 16.14 18.09 4.49
CA ALA A 177 16.08 16.88 5.30
C ALA A 177 15.83 15.66 4.39
N PHE A 178 16.48 14.53 4.68
CA PHE A 178 16.21 13.24 4.03
C PHE A 178 16.89 12.08 4.76
N TYR A 179 16.27 10.91 4.73
CA TYR A 179 16.89 9.63 5.04
C TYR A 179 17.58 9.01 3.82
N ARG A 180 18.80 8.51 3.99
CA ARG A 180 19.59 7.85 2.94
C ARG A 180 19.74 6.36 3.23
N LEU A 181 19.00 5.55 2.47
CA LEU A 181 19.02 4.09 2.58
C LEU A 181 20.42 3.47 2.47
N ARG A 182 21.24 3.91 1.51
CA ARG A 182 22.54 3.28 1.21
C ARG A 182 23.56 3.38 2.36
N THR A 183 23.51 4.46 3.12
CA THR A 183 24.46 4.73 4.22
C THR A 183 23.80 4.57 5.58
N ASP A 184 22.53 4.18 5.61
CA ASP A 184 21.69 4.12 6.82
C ASP A 184 21.84 5.38 7.70
N SER A 185 21.72 6.55 7.08
CA SER A 185 21.94 7.84 7.74
C SER A 185 20.83 8.84 7.46
N ILE A 186 20.47 9.60 8.49
CA ILE A 186 19.54 10.72 8.41
C ILE A 186 20.36 11.99 8.19
N HIS A 187 19.94 12.81 7.23
CA HIS A 187 20.54 14.11 6.96
C HIS A 187 19.55 15.20 7.32
N LEU A 188 19.97 16.16 8.14
CA LEU A 188 19.15 17.30 8.54
C LEU A 188 19.90 18.62 8.29
N PRO A 189 19.21 19.72 8.00
CA PRO A 189 19.77 21.06 8.15
C PRO A 189 20.25 21.30 9.59
N ASP A 190 21.14 22.27 9.77
CA ASP A 190 21.62 22.63 11.11
C ASP A 190 20.45 23.09 12.00
N LYS A 191 20.45 22.70 13.30
CA LYS A 191 19.36 23.04 14.25
C LYS A 191 19.00 24.53 14.23
N GLY A 192 20.00 25.41 14.09
CA GLY A 192 19.80 26.88 14.03
C GLY A 192 19.12 27.41 12.76
N GLN A 193 18.89 26.58 11.75
CA GLN A 193 18.15 26.94 10.53
C GLN A 193 16.64 26.75 10.69
N PHE A 194 16.19 26.08 11.75
CA PHE A 194 14.78 25.85 12.02
C PHE A 194 14.19 27.01 12.83
N PRO A 195 12.93 27.42 12.57
CA PRO A 195 12.27 28.48 13.32
C PRO A 195 12.09 28.17 14.81
N SER A 196 11.97 26.90 15.17
CA SER A 196 11.77 26.40 16.53
C SER A 196 12.41 25.01 16.71
N ALA A 197 12.63 24.60 17.96
CA ALA A 197 13.06 23.25 18.28
C ALA A 197 12.03 22.21 17.84
N ASP A 198 10.74 22.50 18.06
CA ASP A 198 9.64 21.60 17.68
C ASP A 198 9.65 21.29 16.17
N ASN A 199 9.88 22.30 15.32
CA ASN A 199 9.99 22.09 13.87
C ASN A 199 11.18 21.21 13.50
N TYR A 200 12.30 21.34 14.21
CA TYR A 200 13.45 20.45 14.02
C TYR A 200 13.07 19.00 14.37
N TYR A 201 12.46 18.76 15.53
CA TYR A 201 12.13 17.40 15.97
C TYR A 201 10.98 16.78 15.18
N ALA A 202 9.99 17.57 14.73
CA ALA A 202 8.96 17.09 13.82
C ALA A 202 9.56 16.53 12.52
N ILE A 203 10.50 17.27 11.92
CA ILE A 203 11.21 16.82 10.71
C ILE A 203 12.14 15.65 11.02
N ALA A 204 12.85 15.67 12.14
CA ALA A 204 13.72 14.57 12.54
C ALA A 204 12.92 13.26 12.77
N LEU A 205 11.72 13.34 13.34
CA LEU A 205 10.83 12.19 13.55
C LEU A 205 10.23 11.67 12.24
N HIS A 206 9.93 12.55 11.29
CA HIS A 206 9.57 12.15 9.92
C HIS A 206 10.70 11.32 9.29
N GLU A 207 11.94 11.83 9.31
CA GLU A 207 13.09 11.11 8.75
C GLU A 207 13.43 9.84 9.54
N LEU A 208 13.20 9.85 10.86
CA LEU A 208 13.30 8.66 11.69
C LEU A 208 12.25 7.63 11.27
N GLY A 209 11.04 8.09 10.90
CA GLY A 209 10.00 7.28 10.29
C GLY A 209 10.52 6.52 9.07
N HIS A 210 11.14 7.21 8.12
CA HIS A 210 11.81 6.57 6.98
C HIS A 210 12.94 5.64 7.40
N TRP A 211 13.79 6.07 8.35
CA TRP A 211 14.87 5.27 8.88
C TRP A 211 14.34 3.93 9.39
N THR A 212 13.21 3.86 10.12
CA THR A 212 12.66 2.56 10.57
C THR A 212 12.39 1.57 9.43
N GLY A 213 12.26 2.00 8.18
CA GLY A 213 11.99 1.14 7.03
C GLY A 213 13.20 0.36 6.49
N HIS A 214 14.41 0.59 7.00
CA HIS A 214 15.61 -0.14 6.55
C HIS A 214 15.50 -1.67 6.74
N PRO A 215 16.22 -2.48 5.94
CA PRO A 215 16.10 -3.93 6.02
C PRO A 215 16.45 -4.61 7.35
N SER A 216 17.24 -3.94 8.19
CA SER A 216 17.53 -4.43 9.55
C SER A 216 16.46 -4.08 10.59
N ARG A 217 15.38 -3.41 10.19
CA ARG A 217 14.34 -2.86 11.09
C ARG A 217 12.94 -3.33 10.68
N LEU A 218 12.07 -2.43 10.24
CA LEU A 218 10.71 -2.77 9.79
C LEU A 218 10.66 -3.25 8.34
N ASP A 219 11.81 -3.30 7.66
CA ASP A 219 11.96 -3.94 6.34
C ASP A 219 10.90 -3.47 5.32
N ARG A 220 10.65 -2.16 5.25
CA ARG A 220 9.72 -1.58 4.26
C ARG A 220 10.43 -1.36 2.94
N ASP A 221 9.69 -1.35 1.83
CA ASP A 221 10.30 -1.14 0.52
C ASP A 221 10.58 0.36 0.31
N LEU A 222 11.84 0.74 0.48
CA LEU A 222 12.35 2.09 0.30
C LEU A 222 13.11 2.25 -1.03
N ALA A 223 13.24 1.18 -1.81
CA ALA A 223 14.08 1.12 -3.01
C ALA A 223 13.32 1.64 -4.24
N HIS A 224 12.81 2.86 -4.14
CA HIS A 224 12.00 3.48 -5.17
C HIS A 224 12.61 4.82 -5.60
N PRO A 225 12.72 5.11 -6.93
CA PRO A 225 13.20 6.40 -7.40
C PRO A 225 12.34 7.54 -6.85
N PHE A 226 12.99 8.66 -6.55
CA PHE A 226 12.30 9.88 -6.10
C PHE A 226 11.16 10.26 -7.06
N GLY A 227 9.98 10.54 -6.50
CA GLY A 227 8.79 10.92 -7.27
C GLY A 227 8.02 9.75 -7.91
N SER A 228 8.44 8.50 -7.73
CA SER A 228 7.69 7.31 -8.15
C SER A 228 6.47 7.03 -7.26
N GLU A 229 5.57 6.16 -7.73
CA GLU A 229 4.40 5.71 -6.95
C GLU A 229 4.81 5.01 -5.65
N GLY A 230 5.81 4.12 -5.71
CA GLY A 230 6.35 3.43 -4.53
C GLY A 230 6.98 4.40 -3.53
N TYR A 231 7.71 5.42 -4.00
CA TYR A 231 8.24 6.48 -3.15
C TYR A 231 7.11 7.27 -2.45
N ALA A 232 6.06 7.65 -3.19
CA ALA A 232 4.92 8.36 -2.60
C ALA A 232 4.15 7.54 -1.57
N LYS A 233 4.08 6.21 -1.74
CA LYS A 233 3.49 5.30 -0.74
C LYS A 233 4.27 5.30 0.57
N GLU A 234 5.59 5.35 0.52
CA GLU A 234 6.42 5.46 1.72
C GLU A 234 6.31 6.84 2.36
N GLU A 235 6.31 7.92 1.58
CA GLU A 235 6.06 9.27 2.10
C GLU A 235 4.71 9.34 2.84
N LEU A 236 3.65 8.72 2.30
CA LEU A 236 2.35 8.66 2.97
C LEU A 236 2.44 7.96 4.34
N ARG A 237 3.25 6.90 4.46
CA ARG A 237 3.46 6.17 5.73
C ARG A 237 4.22 7.03 6.74
N ALA A 238 5.31 7.64 6.31
CA ALA A 238 6.13 8.50 7.15
C ALA A 238 5.37 9.75 7.62
N GLU A 239 4.56 10.35 6.75
CA GLU A 239 3.71 11.50 7.09
C GLU A 239 2.65 11.15 8.14
N ILE A 240 1.92 10.04 7.95
CA ILE A 240 0.93 9.59 8.93
C ILE A 240 1.63 9.23 10.25
N ALA A 241 2.80 8.57 10.19
CA ALA A 241 3.56 8.21 11.39
C ALA A 241 4.07 9.44 12.14
N SER A 242 4.59 10.45 11.41
CA SER A 242 5.06 11.71 11.97
C SER A 242 3.94 12.44 12.69
N MET A 243 2.74 12.52 12.11
CA MET A 243 1.56 13.09 12.75
C MET A 243 1.19 12.35 14.06
N ILE A 244 1.21 11.01 14.06
CA ILE A 244 0.89 10.20 15.25
C ILE A 244 1.97 10.39 16.34
N LEU A 245 3.24 10.37 15.97
CA LEU A 245 4.37 10.57 16.89
C LEU A 245 4.40 12.00 17.46
N GLY A 246 4.17 13.00 16.61
CA GLY A 246 4.09 14.41 16.99
C GLY A 246 3.00 14.68 18.01
N ASP A 247 1.83 14.03 17.87
CA ASP A 247 0.75 14.08 18.87
C ASP A 247 1.16 13.43 20.20
N GLU A 248 1.68 12.20 20.15
CA GLU A 248 2.04 11.45 21.36
C GLU A 248 3.16 12.14 22.17
N LEU A 249 4.08 12.80 21.48
CA LEU A 249 5.21 13.51 22.10
C LEU A 249 4.88 14.96 22.46
N GLY A 250 3.83 15.55 21.86
CA GLY A 250 3.45 16.95 22.05
C GLY A 250 4.29 17.96 21.24
N ILE A 251 4.98 17.49 20.20
CA ILE A 251 5.89 18.29 19.35
C ILE A 251 5.10 18.99 18.21
N GLY A 252 3.90 18.51 17.90
CA GLY A 252 3.14 18.99 16.75
C GLY A 252 3.59 18.34 15.43
N HIS A 253 3.06 18.84 14.30
CA HIS A 253 3.32 18.30 12.96
C HIS A 253 3.22 19.41 11.92
N ASP A 254 4.24 19.52 11.06
CA ASP A 254 4.28 20.47 9.95
C ASP A 254 4.39 19.73 8.60
N PRO A 255 3.32 19.72 7.78
CA PRO A 255 3.31 19.06 6.47
C PRO A 255 3.96 19.87 5.34
N GLY A 256 4.52 21.06 5.63
CA GLY A 256 4.91 22.08 4.64
C GLY A 256 5.91 21.64 3.55
N GLN A 257 6.64 20.53 3.73
CA GLN A 257 7.59 20.01 2.74
C GLN A 257 7.02 18.91 1.82
N HIS A 258 5.84 18.37 2.11
CA HIS A 258 5.30 17.15 1.46
C HIS A 258 4.11 17.41 0.53
N ALA A 259 3.73 18.68 0.30
CA ALA A 259 2.66 19.08 -0.63
C ALA A 259 2.90 18.58 -2.08
N ALA A 260 4.16 18.35 -2.45
CA ALA A 260 4.55 17.84 -3.77
C ALA A 260 4.00 16.42 -4.08
N TYR A 261 3.68 15.63 -3.04
CA TYR A 261 3.25 14.23 -3.19
C TYR A 261 1.73 14.05 -3.21
N VAL A 262 0.96 15.08 -2.88
CA VAL A 262 -0.50 15.03 -2.76
C VAL A 262 -1.16 14.51 -4.04
N GLY A 263 -0.70 14.98 -5.21
CA GLY A 263 -1.21 14.50 -6.50
C GLY A 263 -0.96 13.00 -6.72
N THR A 264 0.20 12.50 -6.28
CA THR A 264 0.54 11.07 -6.39
C THR A 264 -0.24 10.24 -5.36
N TRP A 265 -0.43 10.73 -4.13
CA TRP A 265 -1.29 10.06 -3.15
C TRP A 265 -2.73 9.93 -3.64
N ILE A 266 -3.30 10.99 -4.24
CA ILE A 266 -4.65 10.94 -4.82
C ILE A 266 -4.74 9.84 -5.88
N ASN A 267 -3.75 9.73 -6.76
CA ASN A 267 -3.73 8.69 -7.78
C ASN A 267 -3.61 7.29 -7.15
N VAL A 268 -2.69 7.11 -6.20
CA VAL A 268 -2.50 5.85 -5.46
C VAL A 268 -3.80 5.39 -4.78
N LEU A 269 -4.47 6.29 -4.07
CA LEU A 269 -5.70 5.97 -3.34
C LEU A 269 -6.90 5.76 -4.27
N ARG A 270 -6.93 6.42 -5.43
CA ARG A 270 -7.95 6.19 -6.45
C ARG A 270 -7.79 4.82 -7.10
N ASP A 271 -6.55 4.42 -7.38
CA ASP A 271 -6.25 3.18 -8.09
C ASP A 271 -6.26 1.95 -7.16
N ASP A 272 -5.83 2.10 -5.88
CA ASP A 272 -5.97 1.10 -4.82
C ASP A 272 -6.49 1.74 -3.51
N PRO A 273 -7.83 1.82 -3.32
CA PRO A 273 -8.43 2.37 -2.09
C PRO A 273 -8.02 1.68 -0.80
N LEU A 274 -7.50 0.45 -0.84
CA LEU A 274 -6.98 -0.24 0.35
C LEU A 274 -5.60 0.28 0.77
N GLU A 275 -4.92 1.06 -0.05
CA GLU A 275 -3.58 1.54 0.25
C GLU A 275 -3.55 2.45 1.48
N ILE A 276 -4.58 3.27 1.71
CA ILE A 276 -4.66 4.09 2.92
C ILE A 276 -4.77 3.25 4.20
N PHE A 277 -5.40 2.07 4.12
CA PHE A 277 -5.49 1.15 5.25
C PHE A 277 -4.13 0.55 5.57
N ARG A 278 -3.34 0.22 4.53
CA ARG A 278 -1.97 -0.30 4.68
C ARG A 278 -1.05 0.78 5.22
N ALA A 279 -1.10 1.99 4.64
CA ALA A 279 -0.29 3.10 5.09
C ALA A 279 -0.57 3.45 6.55
N ALA A 280 -1.84 3.50 6.97
CA ALA A 280 -2.20 3.73 8.36
C ALA A 280 -1.77 2.58 9.30
N ALA A 281 -1.77 1.32 8.83
CA ALA A 281 -1.27 0.19 9.62
C ALA A 281 0.26 0.22 9.77
N ASP A 282 0.98 0.52 8.70
CA ASP A 282 2.45 0.66 8.72
C ASP A 282 2.87 1.86 9.58
N ALA A 283 2.13 2.97 9.56
CA ALA A 283 2.37 4.11 10.42
C ALA A 283 2.24 3.78 11.92
N GLU A 284 1.29 2.92 12.29
CA GLU A 284 1.17 2.42 13.67
C GLU A 284 2.37 1.54 14.07
N LYS A 285 2.90 0.74 13.13
CA LYS A 285 4.14 -0.04 13.36
C LYS A 285 5.35 0.87 13.55
N ILE A 286 5.48 1.92 12.74
CA ILE A 286 6.54 2.94 12.88
C ILE A 286 6.45 3.57 14.27
N HIS A 287 5.25 4.05 14.65
CA HIS A 287 5.01 4.62 15.97
C HIS A 287 5.40 3.66 17.10
N GLY A 288 4.92 2.41 17.05
CA GLY A 288 5.24 1.39 18.05
C GLY A 288 6.73 1.08 18.16
N TYR A 289 7.42 0.98 17.02
CA TYR A 289 8.86 0.77 16.97
C TYR A 289 9.64 1.93 17.60
N VAL A 290 9.32 3.17 17.22
CA VAL A 290 10.01 4.36 17.70
C VAL A 290 9.86 4.53 19.21
N LEU A 291 8.65 4.36 19.75
CA LEU A 291 8.43 4.47 21.21
C LEU A 291 9.05 3.30 22.00
N ALA A 292 9.20 2.13 21.39
CA ALA A 292 9.86 1.01 22.06
C ALA A 292 11.34 1.28 22.35
N LEU A 293 12.01 2.14 21.55
CA LEU A 293 13.41 2.53 21.76
C LEU A 293 13.60 3.27 23.10
N GLU A 294 12.67 4.15 23.45
CA GLU A 294 12.64 4.87 24.73
C GLU A 294 12.50 3.89 25.90
N GLN A 295 11.53 2.97 25.82
CA GLN A 295 11.27 2.01 26.90
C GLN A 295 12.47 1.09 27.16
N GLN A 296 13.16 0.67 26.10
CA GLN A 296 14.35 -0.16 26.21
C GLN A 296 15.52 0.61 26.83
N GLN A 297 15.73 1.87 26.45
CA GLN A 297 16.77 2.71 27.05
C GLN A 297 16.55 2.90 28.55
N VAL A 298 15.32 3.16 28.98
CA VAL A 298 14.97 3.29 30.41
C VAL A 298 15.24 1.98 31.15
N GLN A 299 14.92 0.82 30.56
CA GLN A 299 15.20 -0.48 31.15
C GLN A 299 16.71 -0.78 31.25
N GLU A 300 17.48 -0.44 30.22
CA GLU A 300 18.95 -0.58 30.21
C GLU A 300 19.60 0.31 31.27
N GLN A 301 19.18 1.59 31.37
CA GLN A 301 19.68 2.52 32.38
C GLN A 301 19.31 2.09 33.80
N THR A 302 18.08 1.62 34.02
CA THR A 302 17.63 1.09 35.32
C THR A 302 18.43 -0.16 35.70
N SER A 303 18.72 -1.03 34.74
CA SER A 303 19.52 -2.25 34.96
C SER A 303 20.98 -1.92 35.27
N GLN A 304 21.57 -0.93 34.58
CA GLN A 304 22.93 -0.46 34.85
C GLN A 304 23.04 0.22 36.22
N GLN A 305 22.05 1.03 36.62
CA GLN A 305 21.97 1.65 37.95
C GLN A 305 21.81 0.62 39.07
N ALA A 306 20.97 -0.41 38.86
CA ALA A 306 20.84 -1.52 39.80
C ALA A 306 22.16 -2.29 39.95
N GLN A 307 22.90 -2.53 38.86
CA GLN A 307 24.22 -3.16 38.89
C GLN A 307 25.29 -2.29 39.57
N THR A 308 25.23 -0.96 39.44
CA THR A 308 26.14 -0.04 40.14
C THR A 308 25.82 0.08 41.63
N GLN A 309 24.55 0.00 42.01
CA GLN A 309 24.14 -0.04 43.43
C GLN A 309 24.50 -1.36 44.11
N ASP A 310 24.34 -2.51 43.43
CA ASP A 310 24.78 -3.83 43.95
C ASP A 310 26.31 -3.89 44.12
N SER A 311 27.08 -3.26 43.23
CA SER A 311 28.54 -3.20 43.35
C SER A 311 28.99 -2.19 44.41
N ALA A 312 28.26 -1.10 44.64
CA ALA A 312 28.51 -0.18 45.76
C ALA A 312 28.13 -0.78 47.13
N GLN A 313 27.08 -1.60 47.21
CA GLN A 313 26.71 -2.32 48.45
C GLN A 313 27.68 -3.48 48.77
N ASN A 314 28.23 -4.16 47.76
CA ASN A 314 29.28 -5.18 47.96
C ASN A 314 30.67 -4.62 48.28
N GLN A 315 30.91 -3.32 48.07
CA GLN A 315 32.15 -2.65 48.50
C GLN A 315 32.05 -2.05 49.91
N GLY A 316 30.84 -1.87 50.47
CA GLY A 316 30.63 -1.35 51.83
C GLY A 316 30.92 -2.33 52.98
N SER A 317 31.19 -3.60 52.68
CA SER A 317 31.46 -4.66 53.68
C SER A 317 32.94 -5.04 53.83
N ALA A 318 33.86 -4.33 53.16
CA ALA A 318 35.28 -4.57 53.27
C ALA A 318 36.06 -3.25 53.27
N GLU A 319 36.09 -2.57 54.41
CA GLU A 319 37.23 -1.76 54.88
C GLU A 319 36.92 -1.11 56.25
N ASN A 320 37.12 -1.88 57.31
CA ASN A 320 37.52 -1.35 58.61
C ASN A 320 39.02 -1.63 58.74
N HIS A 321 39.87 -0.60 58.66
CA HIS A 321 41.03 -0.31 59.53
C HIS A 321 41.96 0.75 58.90
N ASP A 322 41.91 1.94 59.49
CA ASP A 322 43.02 2.81 59.92
C ASP A 322 44.19 3.12 58.95
N ASN A 323 44.28 4.40 58.51
CA ASN A 323 45.24 5.35 59.11
C ASN A 323 45.14 6.79 58.50
N THR A 324 44.77 7.72 59.39
CA THR A 324 45.36 9.04 59.72
C THR A 324 46.07 9.96 58.69
N GLU A 325 45.60 11.22 58.70
CA GLU A 325 46.32 12.52 58.57
C GLU A 325 45.96 13.48 57.40
N ASN A 326 45.54 14.70 57.82
CA ASN A 326 45.57 16.04 57.19
C ASN A 326 44.96 16.25 55.79
N GLN A 327 43.79 16.90 55.69
CA GLN A 327 43.52 18.36 55.73
C GLN A 327 44.17 19.22 54.62
N GLU A 328 43.25 19.80 53.81
CA GLU A 328 43.27 21.13 53.16
C GLU A 328 44.43 21.52 52.23
N ALA A 329 44.14 21.53 50.92
CA ALA A 329 44.47 22.66 50.03
C ALA A 329 43.64 22.58 48.74
N ALA A 330 42.99 23.71 48.45
CA ALA A 330 41.99 23.89 47.41
C ALA A 330 42.56 24.30 46.05
N MET A 331 41.69 24.23 45.03
CA MET A 331 41.55 25.18 43.92
C MET A 331 42.79 25.51 43.06
N LYS A 332 42.75 25.08 41.78
CA LYS A 332 42.65 25.98 40.60
C LYS A 332 43.00 25.26 39.28
N SER A 333 42.32 25.74 38.23
CA SER A 333 42.74 25.71 36.81
C SER A 333 42.46 24.37 36.10
N PHE A 334 42.15 24.30 34.81
CA PHE A 334 41.57 25.20 33.80
C PHE A 334 41.32 24.26 32.59
N THR A 335 40.41 24.67 31.71
CA THR A 335 40.11 24.15 30.36
C THR A 335 41.21 23.36 29.62
N GLN A 336 40.84 22.29 28.90
CA GLN A 336 40.98 22.20 27.43
C GLN A 336 40.52 20.85 26.86
N THR A 337 39.72 20.94 25.80
CA THR A 337 39.50 19.93 24.76
C THR A 337 40.82 19.55 24.08
N PRO A 338 40.93 18.35 23.48
CA PRO A 338 41.45 18.35 22.11
C PRO A 338 40.67 17.46 21.14
N VAL A 339 40.67 17.94 19.90
CA VAL A 339 40.26 17.32 18.65
C VAL A 339 41.44 16.53 18.08
N LEU A 340 41.24 15.30 17.59
CA LEU A 340 42.07 14.64 16.56
C LEU A 340 41.17 13.67 15.78
N ALA A 341 40.81 13.93 14.53
CA ALA A 341 41.59 13.85 13.28
C ALA A 341 41.70 12.42 12.71
N SER A 342 41.22 12.30 11.48
CA SER A 342 41.07 11.14 10.61
C SER A 342 42.40 10.52 10.19
N ALA A 343 42.43 9.19 10.01
CA ALA A 343 43.41 8.52 9.14
C ALA A 343 42.79 7.28 8.48
N ALA A 344 42.94 7.21 7.16
CA ALA A 344 42.50 6.13 6.30
C ALA A 344 43.52 4.98 6.27
N LEU A 345 43.05 3.74 6.24
CA LEU A 345 43.80 2.58 5.74
C LEU A 345 42.85 1.65 4.97
N ASN A 346 43.19 1.41 3.70
CA ASN A 346 42.68 0.31 2.87
C ASN A 346 43.43 -0.97 3.23
N SER A 347 42.72 -2.07 3.48
CA SER A 347 43.13 -3.41 3.02
C SER A 347 41.96 -4.39 3.05
N THR A 348 41.97 -5.27 2.07
CA THR A 348 41.03 -6.31 1.69
C THR A 348 40.84 -7.44 2.72
N ASP A 349 39.76 -8.19 2.50
CA ASP A 349 39.41 -9.55 2.96
C ASP A 349 38.53 -9.72 4.20
N GLY A 350 37.40 -10.40 3.98
CA GLY A 350 36.69 -11.19 4.98
C GLY A 350 35.33 -10.64 5.44
N GLU A 351 34.28 -10.86 4.65
CA GLU A 351 32.90 -10.82 5.17
C GLU A 351 32.74 -11.85 6.29
N ALA A 352 32.57 -11.36 7.52
CA ALA A 352 31.86 -12.07 8.57
C ALA A 352 30.88 -11.08 9.20
N ALA A 353 29.63 -11.11 8.73
CA ALA A 353 28.53 -10.45 9.40
C ALA A 353 28.42 -11.01 10.82
N VAL A 354 28.89 -10.25 11.81
CA VAL A 354 28.63 -10.54 13.21
C VAL A 354 27.14 -10.29 13.42
N ALA A 355 26.37 -11.37 13.39
CA ALA A 355 24.94 -11.34 13.69
C ALA A 355 24.75 -10.75 15.08
N ASP A 356 24.01 -9.66 15.14
CA ASP A 356 23.61 -9.03 16.38
C ASP A 356 22.62 -9.95 17.13
N PRO A 357 22.91 -10.39 18.37
CA PRO A 357 21.99 -11.22 19.16
C PRO A 357 20.69 -10.49 19.55
N ARG A 358 20.54 -9.20 19.20
CA ARG A 358 19.43 -8.31 19.55
C ARG A 358 18.23 -8.37 18.59
N LEU A 359 18.17 -9.32 17.67
CA LEU A 359 17.08 -9.46 16.68
C LEU A 359 16.27 -10.75 16.88
N ASP A 360 14.96 -10.61 17.05
CA ASP A 360 14.01 -11.68 16.73
C ASP A 360 14.04 -11.91 15.21
N PRO A 361 14.11 -13.17 14.70
CA PRO A 361 14.12 -13.43 13.27
C PRO A 361 12.85 -12.89 12.58
N ILE A 362 13.05 -12.25 11.42
CA ILE A 362 12.01 -11.64 10.57
C ILE A 362 10.84 -12.61 10.39
N ASN A 363 9.61 -12.12 10.57
CA ASN A 363 8.40 -12.92 10.36
C ASN A 363 8.37 -13.45 8.91
N PRO A 364 8.43 -14.77 8.69
CA PRO A 364 8.49 -15.34 7.35
C PRO A 364 7.27 -14.96 6.49
N HIS A 365 6.13 -14.64 7.11
CA HIS A 365 4.94 -14.18 6.40
C HIS A 365 5.07 -12.73 5.92
N GLU A 366 5.74 -11.86 6.69
CA GLU A 366 5.99 -10.46 6.31
C GLU A 366 7.05 -10.39 5.21
N GLN A 367 8.08 -11.24 5.29
CA GLN A 367 9.06 -11.41 4.22
C GLN A 367 8.41 -11.95 2.93
N ALA A 368 7.48 -12.90 3.04
CA ALA A 368 6.70 -13.40 1.90
C ALA A 368 5.79 -12.32 1.29
N ALA A 369 5.15 -11.49 2.11
CA ALA A 369 4.37 -10.35 1.65
C ALA A 369 5.22 -9.32 0.92
N ARG A 370 6.43 -9.04 1.43
CA ARG A 370 7.38 -8.13 0.80
C ARG A 370 7.88 -8.64 -0.54
N LEU A 371 8.26 -9.91 -0.62
CA LEU A 371 8.66 -10.55 -1.88
C LEU A 371 7.50 -10.53 -2.88
N ALA A 372 6.25 -10.73 -2.44
CA ALA A 372 5.09 -10.63 -3.31
C ALA A 372 4.81 -9.20 -3.79
N ARG A 373 5.16 -8.16 -3.01
CA ARG A 373 5.07 -6.74 -3.42
C ARG A 373 6.14 -6.38 -4.45
N ILE A 374 7.38 -6.77 -4.21
CA ILE A 374 8.50 -6.57 -5.15
C ILE A 374 8.20 -7.30 -6.46
N GLU A 375 7.63 -8.51 -6.38
CA GLU A 375 7.22 -9.26 -7.55
C GLU A 375 6.04 -8.58 -8.27
N GLU A 376 5.03 -8.05 -7.58
CA GLU A 376 3.98 -7.25 -8.23
C GLU A 376 4.54 -6.00 -8.90
N GLU A 377 5.45 -5.26 -8.26
CA GLU A 377 6.06 -4.08 -8.89
C GLU A 377 6.95 -4.44 -10.07
N ARG A 378 7.73 -5.52 -9.96
CA ARG A 378 8.54 -6.06 -11.05
C ARG A 378 7.65 -6.44 -12.23
N VAL A 379 6.57 -7.18 -11.96
CA VAL A 379 5.57 -7.57 -12.95
C VAL A 379 4.76 -6.37 -13.45
N ARG A 380 4.62 -5.29 -12.69
CA ARG A 380 3.94 -4.07 -13.19
C ARG A 380 4.84 -3.17 -14.02
N ARG A 381 6.16 -3.16 -13.75
CA ARG A 381 7.15 -2.35 -14.46
C ARG A 381 7.78 -3.07 -15.65
N ASP A 382 7.66 -4.39 -15.71
CA ASP A 382 8.08 -5.17 -16.86
C ASP A 382 7.13 -4.89 -18.04
N PRO A 383 7.60 -4.28 -19.14
CA PRO A 383 6.78 -3.96 -20.30
C PRO A 383 6.22 -5.20 -21.02
N ASN A 384 6.73 -6.40 -20.68
CA ASN A 384 6.22 -7.68 -21.20
C ASN A 384 5.17 -8.34 -20.29
N SER A 385 4.99 -7.83 -19.07
CA SER A 385 4.01 -8.39 -18.13
C SER A 385 2.60 -7.95 -18.48
N THR A 386 1.70 -8.91 -18.55
CA THR A 386 0.31 -8.68 -18.97
C THR A 386 -0.54 -8.17 -17.81
N ASP A 387 -1.72 -7.59 -18.10
CA ASP A 387 -2.71 -7.24 -17.07
C ASP A 387 -3.06 -8.42 -16.14
N GLU A 388 -2.93 -9.66 -16.63
CA GLU A 388 -3.18 -10.87 -15.84
C GLU A 388 -2.02 -11.25 -14.93
N ASP A 389 -0.78 -10.99 -15.35
CA ASP A 389 0.41 -11.12 -14.50
C ASP A 389 0.37 -10.06 -13.40
N ILE A 390 0.03 -8.82 -13.76
CA ILE A 390 -0.17 -7.72 -12.80
C ILE A 390 -1.29 -8.09 -11.82
N ALA A 391 -2.42 -8.64 -12.29
CA ALA A 391 -3.52 -9.05 -11.43
C ALA A 391 -3.18 -10.28 -10.56
N ALA A 392 -2.40 -11.24 -11.07
CA ALA A 392 -1.98 -12.43 -10.33
C ALA A 392 -0.93 -12.08 -9.27
N ALA A 393 0.04 -11.24 -9.61
CA ALA A 393 1.00 -10.70 -8.67
C ALA A 393 0.30 -9.83 -7.62
N ARG A 394 -0.73 -9.05 -8.01
CA ARG A 394 -1.60 -8.32 -7.08
C ARG A 394 -2.38 -9.23 -6.13
N GLU A 395 -2.90 -10.36 -6.61
CA GLU A 395 -3.67 -11.28 -5.77
C GLU A 395 -2.77 -12.15 -4.87
N ALA A 396 -1.59 -12.54 -5.38
CA ALA A 396 -0.54 -13.16 -4.58
C ALA A 396 -0.04 -12.21 -3.50
N ARG A 397 0.16 -10.93 -3.83
CA ARG A 397 0.43 -9.88 -2.86
C ARG A 397 -0.70 -9.75 -1.85
N LYS A 398 -1.96 -9.59 -2.27
CA LYS A 398 -3.10 -9.49 -1.33
C LYS A 398 -3.17 -10.69 -0.38
N SER A 399 -2.95 -11.90 -0.90
CA SER A 399 -2.97 -13.12 -0.10
C SER A 399 -1.80 -13.17 0.89
N ALA A 400 -0.60 -12.79 0.46
CA ALA A 400 0.58 -12.72 1.30
C ALA A 400 0.46 -11.59 2.34
N ASP A 401 -0.10 -10.43 1.98
CA ASP A 401 -0.42 -9.31 2.87
C ASP A 401 -1.43 -9.72 3.94
N VAL A 402 -2.49 -10.45 3.57
CA VAL A 402 -3.47 -10.99 4.52
C VAL A 402 -2.82 -12.03 5.43
N ALA A 403 -1.96 -12.90 4.90
CA ALA A 403 -1.23 -13.89 5.70
C ALA A 403 -0.23 -13.23 6.66
N ALA A 404 0.47 -12.17 6.24
CA ALA A 404 1.34 -11.38 7.09
C ALA A 404 0.55 -10.67 8.18
N LEU A 405 -0.57 -10.02 7.83
CA LEU A 405 -1.45 -9.35 8.78
C LEU A 405 -1.98 -10.32 9.85
N LEU A 406 -2.44 -11.51 9.45
CA LEU A 406 -2.96 -12.53 10.38
C LEU A 406 -1.91 -13.13 11.31
N ASN A 407 -0.63 -13.08 10.90
CA ASN A 407 0.50 -13.59 11.66
C ASN A 407 1.37 -12.48 12.28
N ASP A 408 0.86 -11.25 12.29
CA ASP A 408 1.53 -10.09 12.87
C ASP A 408 1.59 -10.25 14.40
N LYS A 409 2.80 -10.17 14.98
CA LYS A 409 3.02 -10.37 16.43
C LYS A 409 2.29 -9.32 17.28
N ASP A 410 2.14 -8.08 16.80
CA ASP A 410 1.40 -7.03 17.51
C ASP A 410 -0.10 -7.27 17.41
N LEU A 411 -0.61 -7.72 16.26
CA LEU A 411 -2.00 -8.16 16.14
C LEU A 411 -2.27 -9.38 17.05
N GLN A 412 -1.34 -10.33 17.13
CA GLN A 412 -1.44 -11.48 18.04
C GLN A 412 -1.35 -11.08 19.52
N ARG A 413 -0.50 -10.11 19.88
CA ARG A 413 -0.49 -9.52 21.23
C ARG A 413 -1.79 -8.80 21.53
N GLN A 414 -2.37 -8.07 20.58
CA GLN A 414 -3.66 -7.41 20.74
C GLN A 414 -4.81 -8.41 20.88
N ILE A 415 -4.75 -9.54 20.16
CA ILE A 415 -5.69 -10.66 20.34
C ILE A 415 -5.53 -11.22 21.75
N ALA A 416 -4.30 -11.50 22.19
CA ALA A 416 -4.03 -12.01 23.53
C ALA A 416 -4.38 -11.02 24.64
N GLU A 417 -4.19 -9.72 24.43
CA GLU A 417 -4.59 -8.64 25.34
C GLU A 417 -6.11 -8.48 25.38
N HIS A 418 -6.79 -8.56 24.23
CA HIS A 418 -8.26 -8.54 24.18
C HIS A 418 -8.86 -9.79 24.83
N GLU A 419 -8.27 -10.96 24.62
CA GLU A 419 -8.63 -12.22 25.29
C GLU A 419 -8.38 -12.13 26.80
N ARG A 420 -7.26 -11.53 27.22
CA ARG A 420 -6.99 -11.24 28.64
C ARG A 420 -7.96 -10.21 29.20
N GLU A 421 -8.31 -9.15 28.47
CA GLU A 421 -9.26 -8.13 28.90
C GLU A 421 -10.69 -8.66 28.98
N GLN A 422 -11.10 -9.56 28.08
CA GLN A 422 -12.36 -10.28 28.20
C GLN A 422 -12.37 -11.19 29.43
N GLN A 423 -11.24 -11.87 29.71
CA GLN A 423 -11.07 -12.62 30.96
C GLN A 423 -11.04 -11.71 32.19
N THR A 424 -10.47 -10.50 32.10
CA THR A 424 -10.39 -9.52 33.20
C THR A 424 -11.71 -8.77 33.40
N THR A 425 -12.53 -8.63 32.36
CA THR A 425 -13.90 -8.04 32.44
C THR A 425 -14.90 -9.09 32.95
N GLN A 426 -14.68 -10.38 32.67
CA GLN A 426 -15.38 -11.48 33.34
C GLN A 426 -14.89 -11.69 34.79
N ALA A 427 -13.60 -11.49 35.09
CA ALA A 427 -13.06 -11.57 36.45
C ALA A 427 -13.34 -10.30 37.30
N GLY A 428 -13.46 -9.12 36.67
CA GLY A 428 -13.77 -7.85 37.32
C GLY A 428 -15.24 -7.68 37.74
N GLN A 429 -16.12 -8.60 37.31
CA GLN A 429 -17.45 -8.80 37.92
C GLN A 429 -17.43 -9.87 39.05
N VAL A 430 -16.27 -10.46 39.34
CA VAL A 430 -16.08 -11.48 40.39
C VAL A 430 -15.11 -11.00 41.50
N ASP A 431 -14.29 -9.98 41.25
CA ASP A 431 -13.32 -9.42 42.21
C ASP A 431 -13.87 -8.38 43.21
N GLN A 432 -15.08 -8.62 43.72
CA GLN A 432 -15.47 -8.12 45.06
C GLN A 432 -15.75 -9.24 46.06
N ALA A 433 -15.45 -10.52 45.74
CA ALA A 433 -15.72 -11.62 46.66
C ALA A 433 -14.64 -12.70 46.65
N SER A 434 -13.40 -12.35 47.02
CA SER A 434 -12.35 -13.35 47.27
C SER A 434 -11.46 -12.97 48.45
N GLN A 435 -12.10 -12.72 49.60
CA GLN A 435 -11.55 -13.13 50.90
C GLN A 435 -12.62 -13.89 51.69
N SER A 436 -12.71 -15.20 51.48
CA SER A 436 -13.23 -16.14 52.49
C SER A 436 -13.09 -17.58 52.02
N SER A 437 -12.22 -18.35 52.67
CA SER A 437 -12.20 -19.82 52.58
C SER A 437 -13.53 -20.39 53.08
N LYS A 438 -14.33 -20.99 52.18
CA LYS A 438 -15.59 -21.68 52.53
C LYS A 438 -15.28 -23.15 52.85
N ILE A 439 -15.83 -23.69 53.94
CA ILE A 439 -15.74 -25.13 54.29
C ILE A 439 -17.09 -25.78 53.96
N TRP A 440 -17.09 -26.78 53.08
CA TRP A 440 -18.31 -27.49 52.68
C TRP A 440 -18.72 -28.54 53.73
N ILE A 441 -20.03 -28.63 53.99
CA ILE A 441 -20.62 -29.56 54.96
C ILE A 441 -21.84 -30.26 54.35
N ASP A 442 -22.04 -31.52 54.70
CA ASP A 442 -23.16 -32.34 54.26
C ASP A 442 -24.22 -32.42 55.38
N VAL A 443 -25.26 -31.59 55.26
CA VAL A 443 -26.32 -31.46 56.27
C VAL A 443 -27.59 -32.16 55.78
N PRO A 444 -28.02 -33.26 56.44
CA PRO A 444 -29.29 -33.91 56.14
C PRO A 444 -30.48 -32.94 56.29
N TYR A 445 -31.46 -33.04 55.40
CA TYR A 445 -32.62 -32.14 55.34
C TYR A 445 -33.32 -31.85 56.69
N PRO A 446 -33.49 -32.81 57.63
CA PRO A 446 -34.11 -32.55 58.93
C PRO A 446 -33.28 -31.64 59.86
N GLN A 447 -31.97 -31.54 59.61
CA GLN A 447 -31.00 -30.83 60.46
C GLN A 447 -30.62 -29.46 59.87
N LYS A 448 -31.27 -29.05 58.78
CA LYS A 448 -30.99 -27.79 58.06
C LYS A 448 -31.17 -26.55 58.95
N ASP A 449 -32.18 -26.55 59.82
CA ASP A 449 -32.49 -25.40 60.67
C ASP A 449 -31.46 -25.29 61.81
N GLU A 450 -30.91 -26.42 62.27
CA GLU A 450 -29.83 -26.47 63.26
C GLU A 450 -28.50 -26.01 62.65
N ALA A 451 -28.15 -26.48 61.44
CA ALA A 451 -26.95 -26.01 60.75
C ALA A 451 -27.03 -24.51 60.40
N LYS A 452 -28.21 -24.03 60.00
CA LYS A 452 -28.46 -22.61 59.76
C LYS A 452 -28.36 -21.77 61.03
N ALA A 453 -28.86 -22.28 62.17
CA ALA A 453 -28.75 -21.61 63.46
C ALA A 453 -27.30 -21.48 63.95
N LEU A 454 -26.45 -22.46 63.63
CA LEU A 454 -25.02 -22.43 63.94
C LEU A 454 -24.21 -21.51 63.01
N GLY A 455 -24.80 -21.04 61.91
CA GLY A 455 -24.18 -20.08 60.98
C GLY A 455 -23.80 -20.65 59.60
N ALA A 456 -24.16 -21.89 59.27
CA ALA A 456 -23.97 -22.41 57.92
C ALA A 456 -24.93 -21.75 56.93
N ARG A 457 -24.48 -21.63 55.67
CA ARG A 457 -25.23 -21.06 54.57
C ARG A 457 -25.40 -22.08 53.46
N TRP A 458 -26.55 -22.05 52.80
CA TRP A 458 -26.81 -22.85 51.62
C TRP A 458 -26.28 -22.13 50.38
N ASP A 459 -25.38 -22.77 49.64
CA ASP A 459 -24.98 -22.30 48.31
C ASP A 459 -25.94 -22.87 47.28
N ARG A 460 -26.67 -21.98 46.60
CA ARG A 460 -27.69 -22.38 45.63
C ARG A 460 -27.10 -22.86 44.30
N GLN A 461 -25.86 -22.47 43.97
CA GLN A 461 -25.18 -22.93 42.77
C GLN A 461 -24.60 -24.34 42.97
N GLU A 462 -23.96 -24.59 44.11
CA GLU A 462 -23.36 -25.89 44.43
C GLU A 462 -24.34 -26.87 45.11
N GLN A 463 -25.58 -26.43 45.36
CA GLN A 463 -26.62 -27.18 46.06
C GLN A 463 -26.10 -27.88 47.33
N SER A 464 -25.29 -27.17 48.10
CA SER A 464 -24.60 -27.71 49.28
C SER A 464 -24.52 -26.67 50.39
N TRP A 465 -24.46 -27.15 51.65
CA TRP A 465 -24.24 -26.29 52.81
C TRP A 465 -22.74 -25.97 52.95
N TYR A 466 -22.42 -24.76 53.37
CA TYR A 466 -21.05 -24.36 53.70
C TYR A 466 -20.99 -23.48 54.94
N VAL A 467 -19.86 -23.53 55.64
CA VAL A 467 -19.52 -22.62 56.74
C VAL A 467 -18.76 -21.43 56.16
N PRO A 468 -19.28 -20.19 56.29
CA PRO A 468 -18.61 -18.99 55.80
C PRO A 468 -17.38 -18.64 56.67
N ALA A 469 -16.38 -17.96 56.09
CA ALA A 469 -15.19 -17.56 56.85
C ALA A 469 -15.57 -16.62 58.00
N GLY A 470 -15.07 -16.92 59.20
CA GLY A 470 -15.38 -16.20 60.44
C GLY A 470 -16.36 -16.91 61.38
N VAL A 471 -16.98 -18.02 60.96
CA VAL A 471 -17.77 -18.89 61.84
C VAL A 471 -16.90 -20.07 62.29
N ASP A 472 -16.90 -20.36 63.59
CA ASP A 472 -16.14 -21.48 64.16
C ASP A 472 -16.59 -22.81 63.52
N PRO A 473 -15.69 -23.57 62.87
CA PRO A 473 -16.05 -24.84 62.22
C PRO A 473 -16.29 -25.98 63.23
N ALA A 474 -15.88 -25.87 64.49
CA ALA A 474 -15.97 -26.95 65.46
C ALA A 474 -17.39 -27.54 65.67
N PRO A 475 -18.49 -26.74 65.72
CA PRO A 475 -19.85 -27.25 65.88
C PRO A 475 -20.38 -28.02 64.65
N PHE A 476 -19.72 -27.85 63.49
CA PHE A 476 -20.09 -28.47 62.22
C PHE A 476 -19.31 -29.75 61.92
N ALA A 477 -18.42 -30.17 62.83
CA ALA A 477 -17.56 -31.35 62.66
C ALA A 477 -18.36 -32.64 62.33
N ARG A 478 -19.60 -32.74 62.83
CA ARG A 478 -20.55 -33.84 62.57
C ARG A 478 -21.07 -33.91 61.13
N TRP A 479 -20.90 -32.85 60.34
CA TRP A 479 -21.34 -32.73 58.93
C TRP A 479 -20.16 -32.60 57.95
N THR A 480 -18.91 -32.64 58.43
CA THR A 480 -17.72 -32.70 57.57
C THR A 480 -17.40 -34.14 57.18
N PRO A 481 -17.25 -34.48 55.88
CA PRO A 481 -16.93 -35.84 55.46
C PRO A 481 -15.50 -36.23 55.89
N ALA A 482 -15.38 -37.35 56.61
CA ALA A 482 -14.11 -37.92 57.05
C ALA A 482 -13.30 -38.47 55.86
N ALA A 483 -11.98 -38.23 55.90
CA ALA A 483 -11.01 -38.43 54.83
C ALA A 483 -10.97 -39.85 54.21
N ALA A 484 -10.75 -39.89 52.88
CA ALA A 484 -10.39 -41.07 52.08
C ALA A 484 -9.15 -40.76 51.20
N PRO A 485 -8.35 -41.76 50.78
CA PRO A 485 -6.89 -41.72 50.93
C PRO A 485 -6.07 -41.19 49.74
N GLN A 486 -4.82 -40.90 50.09
CA GLN A 486 -3.68 -40.42 49.31
C GLN A 486 -3.43 -41.15 47.97
N ALA A 487 -3.08 -40.34 46.96
CA ALA A 487 -2.61 -40.76 45.65
C ALA A 487 -1.24 -41.45 45.70
N ARG A 488 -1.14 -42.62 45.06
CA ARG A 488 0.11 -43.22 44.55
C ARG A 488 0.13 -43.17 43.02
N PRO A 489 1.32 -43.09 42.39
CA PRO A 489 1.48 -42.66 41.01
C PRO A 489 1.05 -43.75 40.02
N LYS A 490 0.39 -43.38 38.92
CA LYS A 490 0.10 -44.29 37.80
C LYS A 490 0.70 -43.78 36.50
N GLN A 491 1.40 -44.72 35.88
CA GLN A 491 2.13 -44.70 34.62
C GLN A 491 1.23 -44.38 33.42
N SER A 492 1.82 -43.75 32.40
CA SER A 492 1.23 -43.55 31.08
C SER A 492 0.97 -44.90 30.38
N PRO A 493 -0.25 -45.19 29.88
CA PRO A 493 -0.48 -46.36 29.05
C PRO A 493 -0.05 -46.09 27.60
N ALA A 494 0.82 -46.96 27.08
CA ALA A 494 1.15 -47.05 25.66
C ALA A 494 -0.11 -47.31 24.83
N THR A 495 -0.32 -46.52 23.78
CA THR A 495 -1.48 -46.62 22.87
C THR A 495 -1.24 -47.72 21.83
N PRO A 496 -2.20 -48.61 21.54
CA PRO A 496 -2.07 -49.64 20.51
C PRO A 496 -2.00 -49.05 19.08
N PRO A 497 -1.40 -49.77 18.11
CA PRO A 497 -1.20 -49.27 16.74
C PRO A 497 -2.52 -49.01 16.01
N ARG A 498 -2.61 -47.84 15.33
CA ARG A 498 -3.80 -47.36 14.61
C ARG A 498 -3.93 -48.06 13.24
N GLN A 499 -5.14 -48.49 12.87
CA GLN A 499 -5.44 -49.08 11.57
C GLN A 499 -5.97 -48.02 10.59
N TYR A 500 -5.18 -47.66 9.58
CA TYR A 500 -5.50 -46.60 8.62
C TYR A 500 -6.42 -47.05 7.47
N LEU A 501 -7.19 -46.10 6.93
CA LEU A 501 -8.27 -46.26 5.96
C LEU A 501 -8.09 -45.28 4.81
N ALA A 502 -8.32 -45.74 3.58
CA ALA A 502 -8.28 -44.95 2.35
C ALA A 502 -9.69 -44.43 2.02
N VAL A 503 -10.11 -43.33 2.67
CA VAL A 503 -11.46 -42.76 2.53
C VAL A 503 -11.48 -41.62 1.50
N PRO A 504 -12.18 -41.77 0.35
CA PRO A 504 -12.35 -40.71 -0.64
C PRO A 504 -13.04 -39.46 -0.07
N TYR A 505 -12.78 -38.28 -0.66
CA TYR A 505 -13.28 -37.00 -0.15
C TYR A 505 -14.81 -36.97 0.03
N GLY A 506 -15.56 -37.51 -0.94
CA GLY A 506 -17.02 -37.55 -0.91
C GLY A 506 -17.62 -38.51 0.12
N GLU A 507 -16.82 -39.45 0.67
CA GLU A 507 -17.32 -40.51 1.58
C GLU A 507 -16.92 -40.29 3.04
N ARG A 508 -16.27 -39.16 3.35
CA ARG A 508 -15.78 -38.82 4.70
C ARG A 508 -16.88 -38.80 5.76
N VAL A 509 -18.09 -38.38 5.39
CA VAL A 509 -19.24 -38.33 6.30
C VAL A 509 -19.70 -39.74 6.66
N ALA A 510 -19.76 -40.65 5.68
CA ALA A 510 -20.13 -42.05 5.90
C ALA A 510 -19.05 -42.81 6.69
N ALA A 511 -17.77 -42.56 6.42
CA ALA A 511 -16.67 -43.14 7.18
C ALA A 511 -16.63 -42.63 8.63
N LYS A 512 -16.87 -41.34 8.85
CA LYS A 512 -16.98 -40.75 10.20
C LYS A 512 -18.18 -41.31 10.98
N ALA A 513 -19.31 -41.51 10.31
CA ALA A 513 -20.50 -42.15 10.90
C ALA A 513 -20.26 -43.63 11.27
N ALA A 514 -19.37 -44.32 10.55
CA ALA A 514 -18.93 -45.68 10.87
C ALA A 514 -17.78 -45.73 11.91
N GLY A 515 -17.37 -44.57 12.46
CA GLY A 515 -16.39 -44.46 13.54
C GLY A 515 -14.94 -44.25 13.09
N ALA A 516 -14.69 -43.86 11.84
CA ALA A 516 -13.36 -43.42 11.41
C ALA A 516 -13.00 -42.05 12.00
N VAL A 517 -11.75 -41.89 12.41
CA VAL A 517 -11.19 -40.68 13.02
C VAL A 517 -10.04 -40.18 12.15
N TRP A 518 -9.94 -38.85 11.98
CA TRP A 518 -8.87 -38.25 11.19
C TRP A 518 -7.60 -38.06 12.03
N ASP A 519 -6.49 -38.61 11.56
CA ASP A 519 -5.17 -38.36 12.12
C ASP A 519 -4.53 -37.14 11.44
N LYS A 520 -4.40 -36.03 12.18
CA LYS A 520 -3.82 -34.79 11.68
C LYS A 520 -2.31 -34.90 11.41
N ALA A 521 -1.60 -35.77 12.14
CA ALA A 521 -0.16 -35.95 11.99
C ALA A 521 0.16 -36.87 10.79
N ALA A 522 -0.59 -37.96 10.64
CA ALA A 522 -0.43 -38.90 9.52
C ALA A 522 -1.21 -38.48 8.25
N LYS A 523 -2.05 -37.44 8.33
CA LYS A 523 -2.97 -36.98 7.27
C LYS A 523 -3.78 -38.13 6.67
N SER A 524 -4.29 -39.02 7.52
CA SER A 524 -5.03 -40.21 7.09
C SER A 524 -6.17 -40.55 8.05
N TRP A 525 -7.23 -41.19 7.55
CA TRP A 525 -8.32 -41.69 8.40
C TRP A 525 -7.89 -43.00 9.05
N TYR A 526 -8.28 -43.26 10.30
CA TYR A 526 -8.06 -44.54 10.97
C TYR A 526 -9.31 -44.99 11.73
N ALA A 527 -9.44 -46.29 11.97
CA ALA A 527 -10.56 -46.82 12.75
C ALA A 527 -10.43 -46.39 14.22
N GLY A 528 -11.41 -45.62 14.72
CA GLY A 528 -11.45 -45.19 16.11
C GLY A 528 -11.79 -46.33 17.10
N PRO A 529 -11.65 -46.10 18.42
CA PRO A 529 -11.82 -47.15 19.44
C PRO A 529 -13.22 -47.78 19.53
N LYS A 530 -14.25 -47.08 19.01
CA LYS A 530 -15.65 -47.54 18.98
C LYS A 530 -16.15 -47.78 17.54
N ALA A 531 -15.23 -47.97 16.59
CA ALA A 531 -15.57 -48.05 15.18
C ALA A 531 -16.24 -49.36 14.77
N ASP A 532 -17.21 -49.27 13.86
CA ASP A 532 -17.88 -50.43 13.27
C ASP A 532 -17.01 -50.99 12.13
N LEU A 533 -16.12 -51.91 12.49
CA LEU A 533 -15.12 -52.48 11.58
C LEU A 533 -15.75 -53.20 10.37
N ALA A 534 -17.00 -53.65 10.46
CA ALA A 534 -17.72 -54.27 9.35
C ALA A 534 -18.10 -53.23 8.28
N LYS A 535 -18.55 -52.04 8.71
CA LYS A 535 -18.90 -50.94 7.79
C LYS A 535 -17.67 -50.27 7.16
N LEU A 536 -16.56 -50.24 7.90
CA LEU A 536 -15.30 -49.64 7.46
C LEU A 536 -14.47 -50.53 6.53
N LYS A 537 -14.81 -51.82 6.40
CA LYS A 537 -14.08 -52.81 5.58
C LYS A 537 -13.89 -52.36 4.12
N ARG A 538 -14.83 -51.57 3.57
CA ARG A 538 -14.79 -51.05 2.19
C ARG A 538 -13.71 -49.99 1.94
N TRP A 539 -13.22 -49.33 2.99
CA TRP A 539 -12.17 -48.30 2.90
C TRP A 539 -10.82 -48.82 3.41
N LYS A 540 -10.65 -50.14 3.54
CA LYS A 540 -9.31 -50.71 3.74
C LYS A 540 -8.49 -50.50 2.46
N PRO A 541 -7.19 -50.15 2.56
CA PRO A 541 -6.35 -49.88 1.40
C PRO A 541 -6.36 -50.98 0.33
N GLU A 542 -6.53 -52.24 0.76
CA GLU A 542 -6.60 -53.44 -0.09
C GLU A 542 -7.90 -53.52 -0.94
N ASN A 543 -8.95 -52.82 -0.53
CA ASN A 543 -10.32 -52.95 -1.06
C ASN A 543 -10.80 -51.73 -1.85
N VAL A 544 -9.93 -50.73 -2.09
CA VAL A 544 -10.26 -49.54 -2.89
C VAL A 544 -9.75 -49.76 -4.32
N PRO A 545 -10.63 -50.00 -5.31
CA PRO A 545 -10.23 -49.98 -6.71
C PRO A 545 -9.86 -48.56 -7.11
N THR A 546 -8.70 -48.38 -7.73
CA THR A 546 -8.19 -47.09 -8.24
C THR A 546 -9.07 -46.56 -9.37
N GLN A 547 -10.19 -45.91 -9.06
CA GLN A 547 -10.99 -45.17 -10.05
C GLN A 547 -11.58 -43.88 -9.44
N GLN A 548 -11.04 -42.73 -9.85
CA GLN A 548 -11.67 -41.42 -9.72
C GLN A 548 -12.53 -41.16 -10.96
N GLY A 549 -13.80 -40.77 -10.78
CA GLY A 549 -14.64 -40.14 -11.82
C GLY A 549 -14.64 -38.61 -11.65
N PRO A 550 -14.86 -37.82 -12.72
CA PRO A 550 -13.95 -36.72 -13.08
C PRO A 550 -14.37 -35.32 -12.58
N ALA A 551 -13.36 -34.49 -12.33
CA ALA A 551 -13.49 -33.03 -12.35
C ALA A 551 -13.86 -32.56 -13.76
N MET A 552 -14.72 -31.53 -13.89
CA MET A 552 -15.02 -30.89 -15.17
C MET A 552 -13.72 -30.42 -15.82
N THR A 553 -13.59 -30.59 -17.14
CA THR A 553 -12.38 -30.15 -17.82
C THR A 553 -12.35 -28.62 -17.92
N PRO A 554 -11.17 -27.97 -17.93
CA PRO A 554 -11.08 -26.52 -18.12
C PRO A 554 -11.79 -26.01 -19.39
N ARG A 555 -11.86 -26.85 -20.43
CA ARG A 555 -12.61 -26.56 -21.65
C ARG A 555 -14.11 -26.48 -21.40
N ASP A 556 -14.65 -27.37 -20.57
CA ASP A 556 -16.07 -27.39 -20.21
C ASP A 556 -16.44 -26.22 -19.30
N GLU A 557 -15.59 -25.89 -18.33
CA GLU A 557 -15.75 -24.70 -17.47
C GLU A 557 -15.72 -23.39 -18.30
N PHE A 558 -14.84 -23.30 -19.30
CA PHE A 558 -14.77 -22.15 -20.19
C PHE A 558 -15.97 -22.09 -21.15
N ALA A 559 -16.48 -23.23 -21.59
CA ALA A 559 -17.71 -23.33 -22.38
C ALA A 559 -18.91 -22.76 -21.61
N GLU A 560 -19.03 -23.06 -20.32
CA GLU A 560 -20.08 -22.48 -19.47
C GLU A 560 -19.92 -20.97 -19.29
N ALA A 561 -18.70 -20.47 -19.12
CA ALA A 561 -18.45 -19.04 -19.05
C ALA A 561 -18.84 -18.31 -20.34
N LEU A 562 -18.55 -18.90 -21.51
CA LEU A 562 -19.00 -18.36 -22.80
C LEU A 562 -20.53 -18.32 -22.91
N ARG A 563 -21.23 -19.37 -22.49
CA ARG A 563 -22.70 -19.38 -22.44
C ARG A 563 -23.25 -18.30 -21.51
N SER A 564 -22.58 -18.04 -20.38
CA SER A 564 -23.03 -17.05 -19.39
C SER A 564 -23.03 -15.60 -19.91
N ILE A 565 -22.21 -15.29 -20.92
CA ILE A 565 -22.20 -13.98 -21.58
C ILE A 565 -23.02 -13.96 -22.88
N GLY A 566 -23.87 -14.98 -23.10
CA GLY A 566 -24.76 -15.09 -24.24
C GLY A 566 -24.09 -15.56 -25.53
N CYS A 567 -22.92 -16.21 -25.47
CA CYS A 567 -22.33 -16.88 -26.64
C CYS A 567 -22.93 -18.28 -26.83
N VAL A 568 -23.25 -18.63 -28.07
CA VAL A 568 -23.77 -19.94 -28.47
C VAL A 568 -22.59 -20.88 -28.69
N VAL A 569 -22.31 -21.73 -27.70
CA VAL A 569 -21.25 -22.74 -27.78
C VAL A 569 -21.78 -23.99 -28.47
N SER A 570 -21.37 -24.18 -29.72
CA SER A 570 -21.70 -25.32 -30.58
C SER A 570 -20.49 -25.77 -31.40
N GLY A 571 -20.48 -27.02 -31.87
CA GLY A 571 -19.37 -27.58 -32.64
C GLY A 571 -18.11 -27.76 -31.79
N ASP A 572 -16.95 -27.43 -32.35
CA ASP A 572 -15.64 -27.59 -31.69
C ASP A 572 -15.29 -26.47 -30.69
N HIS A 573 -16.20 -25.52 -30.46
CA HIS A 573 -15.98 -24.46 -29.48
C HIS A 573 -16.23 -24.96 -28.03
N PRO A 574 -15.45 -24.45 -27.04
CA PRO A 574 -14.34 -23.52 -27.20
C PRO A 574 -13.04 -24.20 -27.64
N ILE A 575 -12.27 -23.49 -28.48
CA ILE A 575 -10.93 -23.85 -28.93
C ILE A 575 -9.93 -23.11 -28.02
N MET A 576 -9.08 -23.87 -27.31
CA MET A 576 -8.19 -23.33 -26.28
C MET A 576 -6.72 -23.30 -26.73
N ASP A 577 -6.47 -22.74 -27.91
CA ASP A 577 -5.16 -22.72 -28.58
C ASP A 577 -4.40 -21.38 -28.41
N GLY A 578 -4.91 -20.47 -27.59
CA GLY A 578 -4.39 -19.12 -27.38
C GLY A 578 -4.63 -18.17 -28.55
N GLN A 579 -5.35 -18.58 -29.59
CA GLN A 579 -5.70 -17.74 -30.74
C GLN A 579 -7.09 -17.13 -30.60
N LYS A 580 -7.34 -16.09 -31.40
CA LYS A 580 -8.62 -15.39 -31.42
C LYS A 580 -9.63 -16.16 -32.26
N HIS A 581 -10.71 -16.60 -31.63
CA HIS A 581 -11.81 -17.30 -32.27
C HIS A 581 -13.09 -16.47 -32.27
N ARG A 582 -13.86 -16.56 -33.36
CA ARG A 582 -15.20 -15.96 -33.47
C ARG A 582 -16.25 -16.97 -33.02
N ILE A 583 -17.29 -16.48 -32.34
CA ILE A 583 -18.40 -17.31 -31.87
C ILE A 583 -19.72 -16.57 -32.05
N SER A 584 -20.78 -17.30 -32.38
CA SER A 584 -22.10 -16.71 -32.51
C SER A 584 -22.68 -16.36 -31.13
N VAL A 585 -23.56 -15.36 -31.06
CA VAL A 585 -24.28 -14.96 -29.84
C VAL A 585 -25.78 -15.15 -29.99
N GLU A 586 -26.51 -15.21 -28.89
CA GLU A 586 -27.96 -15.46 -28.93
C GLU A 586 -28.73 -14.44 -29.78
N GLY A 587 -29.66 -14.95 -30.58
CA GLY A 587 -30.49 -14.15 -31.49
C GLY A 587 -29.79 -13.65 -32.76
N GLU A 588 -28.67 -14.27 -33.18
CA GLU A 588 -28.09 -14.06 -34.51
C GLU A 588 -28.03 -15.37 -35.33
N LYS A 589 -28.02 -15.27 -36.66
CA LYS A 589 -27.82 -16.45 -37.51
C LYS A 589 -26.40 -16.98 -37.31
N HIS A 590 -26.28 -18.29 -37.07
CA HIS A 590 -25.00 -18.94 -36.85
C HIS A 590 -23.98 -18.62 -37.96
N SER A 591 -22.81 -18.13 -37.58
CA SER A 591 -21.70 -17.82 -38.50
C SER A 591 -20.36 -18.11 -37.83
N GLU A 592 -19.56 -18.98 -38.46
CA GLU A 592 -18.21 -19.33 -38.01
C GLU A 592 -17.18 -18.21 -38.25
N LYS A 593 -17.44 -17.31 -39.21
CA LYS A 593 -16.50 -16.24 -39.60
C LYS A 593 -16.89 -14.84 -39.12
N SER A 594 -18.16 -14.64 -38.78
CA SER A 594 -18.76 -13.31 -38.60
C SER A 594 -19.59 -13.16 -37.31
N GLY A 595 -19.45 -14.10 -36.36
CA GLY A 595 -20.16 -14.04 -35.09
C GLY A 595 -19.84 -12.78 -34.29
N SER A 596 -20.85 -12.21 -33.62
CA SER A 596 -20.70 -10.98 -32.83
C SER A 596 -19.94 -11.21 -31.51
N GLY A 597 -19.72 -12.48 -31.13
CA GLY A 597 -18.85 -12.88 -30.04
C GLY A 597 -17.42 -13.17 -30.51
N PHE A 598 -16.45 -12.98 -29.63
CA PHE A 598 -15.12 -13.56 -29.81
C PHE A 598 -14.51 -13.94 -28.47
N TYR A 599 -13.57 -14.86 -28.49
CA TYR A 599 -12.83 -15.27 -27.32
C TYR A 599 -11.40 -15.70 -27.66
N VAL A 600 -10.58 -15.81 -26.63
CA VAL A 600 -9.24 -16.38 -26.65
C VAL A 600 -9.15 -17.29 -25.42
N GLY A 601 -8.85 -18.57 -25.62
CA GLY A 601 -8.72 -19.53 -24.53
C GLY A 601 -7.31 -20.11 -24.48
N HIS A 602 -6.74 -20.19 -23.28
CA HIS A 602 -5.39 -20.68 -23.02
C HIS A 602 -5.44 -21.94 -22.15
N LEU A 603 -4.69 -22.96 -22.55
CA LEU A 603 -4.41 -24.15 -21.73
C LEU A 603 -2.98 -24.17 -21.18
N ASP A 604 -2.12 -23.26 -21.64
CA ASP A 604 -0.78 -23.07 -21.11
C ASP A 604 -0.83 -22.24 -19.83
N GLY A 605 -0.05 -22.63 -18.82
CA GLY A 605 -0.17 -22.03 -17.50
C GLY A 605 -1.40 -22.52 -16.73
N HIS A 606 -2.00 -21.62 -15.97
CA HIS A 606 -3.31 -21.86 -15.37
C HIS A 606 -4.38 -21.60 -16.44
N PRO A 607 -5.24 -22.59 -16.81
CA PRO A 607 -6.19 -22.40 -17.89
C PRO A 607 -7.03 -21.13 -17.68
N ALA A 608 -6.99 -20.25 -18.67
CA ALA A 608 -7.54 -18.91 -18.61
C ALA A 608 -8.10 -18.51 -19.98
N GLY A 609 -8.88 -17.44 -20.04
CA GLY A 609 -9.38 -16.96 -21.31
C GLY A 609 -10.13 -15.65 -21.22
N TYR A 610 -10.16 -14.94 -22.33
CA TYR A 610 -10.88 -13.70 -22.51
C TYR A 610 -12.05 -13.91 -23.45
N MET A 611 -13.20 -13.31 -23.15
CA MET A 611 -14.40 -13.45 -23.98
C MET A 611 -15.17 -12.14 -24.02
N LYS A 612 -15.73 -11.83 -25.19
CA LYS A 612 -16.47 -10.59 -25.43
C LYS A 612 -17.66 -10.82 -26.34
N ASN A 613 -18.81 -10.32 -25.91
CA ASN A 613 -20.03 -10.25 -26.70
C ASN A 613 -20.26 -8.80 -27.15
N ASN A 614 -19.97 -8.51 -28.43
CA ASN A 614 -20.07 -7.13 -28.95
C ASN A 614 -21.51 -6.65 -29.13
N LYS A 615 -22.52 -7.54 -29.10
CA LYS A 615 -23.93 -7.19 -29.30
C LYS A 615 -24.55 -6.55 -28.06
N ILE A 616 -24.11 -6.98 -26.88
CA ILE A 616 -24.58 -6.46 -25.57
C ILE A 616 -23.49 -5.71 -24.79
N GLY A 617 -22.29 -5.57 -25.37
CA GLY A 617 -21.20 -4.78 -24.81
C GLY A 617 -20.53 -5.39 -23.57
N ILE A 618 -20.65 -6.71 -23.35
CA ILE A 618 -20.07 -7.42 -22.20
C ILE A 618 -18.73 -8.04 -22.59
N ASP A 619 -17.72 -7.84 -21.76
CA ASP A 619 -16.44 -8.53 -21.78
C ASP A 619 -16.13 -9.18 -20.42
N LEU A 620 -15.48 -10.35 -20.44
CA LEU A 620 -15.21 -11.15 -19.25
C LEU A 620 -13.84 -11.82 -19.39
N LYS A 621 -13.06 -11.79 -18.30
CA LYS A 621 -11.84 -12.58 -18.11
C LYS A 621 -12.18 -13.80 -17.25
N TRP A 622 -11.76 -14.99 -17.66
CA TRP A 622 -12.05 -16.28 -17.02
C TRP A 622 -10.76 -17.01 -16.63
N LYS A 623 -10.78 -17.74 -15.51
CA LYS A 623 -9.73 -18.65 -15.04
C LYS A 623 -10.36 -19.93 -14.48
N SER A 624 -9.78 -21.10 -14.76
CA SER A 624 -10.30 -22.40 -14.29
C SER A 624 -10.22 -22.53 -12.77
N LYS A 625 -11.16 -23.25 -12.15
CA LYS A 625 -11.28 -23.33 -10.68
C LYS A 625 -10.69 -24.61 -10.07
N GLY A 626 -10.12 -25.52 -10.88
CA GLY A 626 -10.01 -26.93 -10.51
C GLY A 626 -8.66 -27.65 -10.64
N TYR A 627 -7.54 -27.01 -10.97
CA TYR A 627 -6.26 -27.72 -11.13
C TYR A 627 -5.21 -27.31 -10.09
N THR A 628 -4.86 -28.21 -9.19
CA THR A 628 -3.65 -28.12 -8.36
C THR A 628 -2.53 -28.87 -9.07
N PHE A 629 -1.64 -28.14 -9.74
CA PHE A 629 -0.40 -28.72 -10.28
C PHE A 629 0.60 -29.01 -9.16
N GLU A 630 1.33 -30.12 -9.30
CA GLU A 630 2.53 -30.36 -8.49
C GLU A 630 3.59 -29.28 -8.77
N PRO A 631 4.42 -28.88 -7.78
CA PRO A 631 5.38 -27.77 -7.91
C PRO A 631 6.32 -27.87 -9.13
N GLU A 632 6.75 -29.07 -9.49
CA GLU A 632 7.62 -29.31 -10.65
C GLU A 632 6.92 -29.11 -12.00
N GLN A 633 5.63 -29.42 -12.09
CA GLN A 633 4.82 -29.18 -13.30
C GLN A 633 4.53 -27.69 -13.46
N LYS A 634 4.25 -26.99 -12.36
CA LYS A 634 4.10 -25.53 -12.34
C LYS A 634 5.37 -24.80 -12.80
N ALA A 635 6.54 -25.27 -12.37
CA ALA A 635 7.83 -24.70 -12.78
C ALA A 635 8.13 -24.89 -14.28
N ARG A 636 7.87 -26.09 -14.83
CA ARG A 636 8.03 -26.34 -16.28
C ARG A 636 7.12 -25.48 -17.13
N MET A 637 5.89 -25.27 -16.67
CA MET A 637 4.89 -24.49 -17.37
C MET A 637 5.15 -22.98 -17.30
N LEU A 638 5.67 -22.48 -16.17
CA LEU A 638 6.16 -21.10 -16.05
C LEU A 638 7.37 -20.86 -16.97
N ALA A 639 8.27 -21.84 -17.09
CA ALA A 639 9.39 -21.77 -18.01
C ALA A 639 8.92 -21.74 -19.48
N GLU A 640 7.95 -22.59 -19.86
CA GLU A 640 7.36 -22.59 -21.20
C GLU A 640 6.60 -21.29 -21.50
N ALA A 641 5.89 -20.73 -20.52
CA ALA A 641 5.20 -19.45 -20.65
C ALA A 641 6.18 -18.27 -20.83
N ALA A 642 7.29 -18.26 -20.07
CA ALA A 642 8.35 -17.26 -20.22
C ALA A 642 9.02 -17.36 -21.61
N GLU A 643 9.28 -18.58 -22.10
CA GLU A 643 9.82 -18.82 -23.43
C GLU A 643 8.86 -18.34 -24.53
N LYS A 644 7.56 -18.59 -24.40
CA LYS A 644 6.52 -18.08 -25.32
C LYS A 644 6.40 -16.56 -25.29
N LEU A 645 6.53 -15.93 -24.13
CA LEU A 645 6.53 -14.46 -24.01
C LEU A 645 7.77 -13.85 -24.67
N GLN A 646 8.93 -14.45 -24.45
CA GLN A 646 10.17 -14.04 -25.11
C GLN A 646 10.07 -14.21 -26.62
N ALA A 647 9.50 -15.33 -27.10
CA ALA A 647 9.28 -15.56 -28.53
C ALA A 647 8.32 -14.52 -29.14
N ARG A 648 7.23 -14.16 -28.45
CA ARG A 648 6.30 -13.11 -28.91
C ARG A 648 6.95 -11.73 -28.96
N THR A 649 7.73 -11.39 -27.95
CA THR A 649 8.46 -10.10 -27.89
C THR A 649 9.48 -10.01 -29.03
N ALA A 650 10.27 -11.08 -29.23
CA ALA A 650 11.23 -11.17 -30.33
C ALA A 650 10.53 -11.14 -31.71
N GLU A 651 9.37 -11.79 -31.86
CA GLU A 651 8.58 -11.73 -33.09
C GLU A 651 8.07 -10.31 -33.36
N GLN A 652 7.58 -9.61 -32.34
CA GLN A 652 7.11 -8.24 -32.46
C GLN A 652 8.25 -7.27 -32.80
N GLU A 653 9.41 -7.40 -32.18
CA GLU A 653 10.61 -6.63 -32.53
C GLU A 653 11.05 -6.90 -33.98
N ARG A 654 11.06 -8.17 -34.39
CA ARG A 654 11.36 -8.56 -35.77
C ARG A 654 10.36 -7.94 -36.75
N LEU A 655 9.08 -7.92 -36.40
CA LEU A 655 8.02 -7.31 -37.20
C LEU A 655 8.19 -5.78 -37.30
N HIS A 656 8.51 -5.12 -36.19
CA HIS A 656 8.82 -3.69 -36.16
C HIS A 656 10.02 -3.35 -37.05
N GLU A 657 11.10 -4.15 -36.98
CA GLU A 657 12.29 -3.97 -37.80
C GLU A 657 12.00 -4.16 -39.30
N GLN A 658 11.28 -5.22 -39.65
CA GLN A 658 10.86 -5.48 -41.04
C GLN A 658 9.97 -4.36 -41.58
N THR A 659 9.05 -3.87 -40.74
CA THR A 659 8.18 -2.73 -41.09
C THR A 659 8.98 -1.45 -41.24
N ALA A 660 9.95 -1.16 -40.36
CA ALA A 660 10.82 0.01 -40.46
C ALA A 660 11.59 0.01 -41.81
N GLN A 661 12.18 -1.12 -42.19
CA GLN A 661 12.84 -1.27 -43.50
C GLN A 661 11.89 -1.08 -44.68
N ARG A 662 10.66 -1.61 -44.58
CA ARG A 662 9.62 -1.43 -45.60
C ARG A 662 9.20 0.04 -45.72
N VAL A 663 9.00 0.72 -44.60
CA VAL A 663 8.65 2.15 -44.54
C VAL A 663 9.78 2.99 -45.13
N ALA A 664 11.04 2.73 -44.78
CA ALA A 664 12.20 3.41 -45.36
C ALA A 664 12.26 3.27 -46.89
N ARG A 665 12.01 2.07 -47.43
CA ARG A 665 11.92 1.85 -48.89
C ARG A 665 10.74 2.58 -49.55
N GLN A 666 9.62 2.75 -48.84
CA GLN A 666 8.48 3.51 -49.35
C GLN A 666 8.78 5.01 -49.35
N MET A 667 9.33 5.52 -48.25
CA MET A 667 9.73 6.92 -48.08
C MET A 667 10.75 7.37 -49.13
N ALA A 668 11.69 6.51 -49.52
CA ALA A 668 12.68 6.82 -50.56
C ALA A 668 12.08 7.12 -51.96
N LYS A 669 10.80 6.80 -52.19
CA LYS A 669 10.09 7.07 -53.45
C LYS A 669 9.27 8.35 -53.42
N LEU A 670 9.13 8.98 -52.25
CA LEU A 670 8.35 10.19 -52.05
C LEU A 670 9.18 11.42 -52.40
N LEU A 671 8.49 12.52 -52.68
CA LEU A 671 9.12 13.80 -53.00
C LEU A 671 9.05 14.71 -51.76
N PRO A 672 10.05 15.56 -51.51
CA PRO A 672 9.93 16.58 -50.48
C PRO A 672 8.78 17.53 -50.80
N VAL A 673 8.05 17.98 -49.78
CA VAL A 673 6.98 18.98 -49.97
C VAL A 673 7.63 20.33 -50.25
N ILE A 674 7.44 20.84 -51.47
CA ILE A 674 7.87 22.19 -51.88
C ILE A 674 6.70 23.16 -52.03
N GLU A 675 5.49 22.63 -52.26
CA GLU A 675 4.24 23.37 -52.30
C GLU A 675 3.26 22.81 -51.26
N PRO A 676 2.41 23.63 -50.63
CA PRO A 676 1.48 23.15 -49.61
C PRO A 676 0.51 22.10 -50.16
N THR A 677 0.42 20.94 -49.49
CA THR A 677 -0.59 19.92 -49.78
C THR A 677 -2.00 20.38 -49.35
N ALA A 678 -3.04 19.64 -49.75
CA ALA A 678 -4.41 19.91 -49.32
C ALA A 678 -4.56 20.01 -47.79
N TYR A 679 -3.90 19.11 -47.05
CA TYR A 679 -3.87 19.15 -45.59
C TYR A 679 -3.19 20.41 -45.04
N MET A 680 -2.05 20.80 -45.62
CA MET A 680 -1.31 21.97 -45.18
C MET A 680 -2.09 23.26 -45.43
N ASN A 681 -2.74 23.39 -46.60
CA ASN A 681 -3.64 24.50 -46.90
C ASN A 681 -4.83 24.55 -45.92
N ALA A 682 -5.46 23.41 -45.65
CA ALA A 682 -6.57 23.33 -44.69
C ALA A 682 -6.15 23.68 -43.26
N LYS A 683 -4.90 23.40 -42.88
CA LYS A 683 -4.33 23.72 -41.57
C LYS A 683 -3.61 25.07 -41.51
N GLY A 684 -3.42 25.77 -42.62
CA GLY A 684 -2.72 27.04 -42.69
C GLY A 684 -1.22 26.95 -42.33
N ILE A 685 -0.57 25.83 -42.61
CA ILE A 685 0.85 25.58 -42.31
C ILE A 685 1.67 25.54 -43.59
N GLU A 686 2.91 26.05 -43.53
CA GLU A 686 3.80 26.05 -44.71
C GLU A 686 4.59 24.73 -44.82
N PRO A 687 5.08 24.39 -46.02
CA PRO A 687 6.01 23.30 -46.22
C PRO A 687 7.26 23.44 -45.35
N GLN A 688 7.60 22.37 -44.63
CA GLN A 688 8.78 22.33 -43.76
C GLN A 688 9.76 21.23 -44.22
N PRO A 689 11.07 21.43 -44.05
CA PRO A 689 12.07 20.40 -44.33
C PRO A 689 11.79 19.11 -43.55
N GLY A 690 11.90 17.96 -44.23
CA GLY A 690 11.67 16.65 -43.63
C GLY A 690 10.27 16.08 -43.81
N VAL A 691 9.36 16.82 -44.48
CA VAL A 691 8.03 16.33 -44.86
C VAL A 691 7.96 16.01 -46.35
N PHE A 692 7.20 14.97 -46.68
CA PHE A 692 7.16 14.40 -48.02
C PHE A 692 5.73 14.32 -48.57
N THR A 693 5.61 14.19 -49.89
CA THR A 693 4.35 14.00 -50.63
C THR A 693 4.48 12.87 -51.66
N ASP A 694 3.34 12.34 -52.09
CA ASP A 694 3.26 11.53 -53.31
C ASP A 694 3.53 12.39 -54.56
N ARG A 695 3.72 11.74 -55.72
CA ARG A 695 4.10 12.42 -56.97
C ARG A 695 3.03 13.39 -57.46
N GLU A 696 1.79 13.14 -57.06
CA GLU A 696 0.62 13.93 -57.37
C GLU A 696 0.45 15.15 -56.44
N GLY A 697 1.24 15.27 -55.37
CA GLY A 697 1.17 16.40 -54.43
C GLY A 697 -0.02 16.35 -53.46
N GLN A 698 -0.73 15.23 -53.37
CA GLN A 698 -2.03 15.15 -52.70
C GLN A 698 -1.90 14.78 -51.22
N LYS A 699 -1.05 13.80 -50.91
CA LYS A 699 -0.94 13.24 -49.56
C LYS A 699 0.29 13.76 -48.84
N THR A 700 0.17 14.01 -47.53
CA THR A 700 1.30 14.41 -46.70
C THR A 700 1.86 13.22 -45.94
N TYR A 701 3.17 13.04 -45.97
CA TYR A 701 3.89 11.97 -45.29
C TYR A 701 4.93 12.57 -44.35
N ILE A 702 4.78 12.26 -43.06
CA ILE A 702 5.63 12.78 -41.98
C ILE A 702 6.40 11.59 -41.39
N PRO A 703 7.74 11.55 -41.56
CA PRO A 703 8.60 10.55 -40.93
C PRO A 703 8.48 10.58 -39.41
N ALA A 704 8.45 9.41 -38.77
CA ALA A 704 8.59 9.26 -37.34
C ALA A 704 9.87 8.48 -37.03
N THR A 705 10.80 9.15 -36.34
CA THR A 705 12.12 8.61 -35.99
C THR A 705 12.26 8.50 -34.48
N ASP A 706 13.15 7.62 -34.02
CA ASP A 706 13.62 7.69 -32.64
C ASP A 706 14.62 8.83 -32.43
N VAL A 707 15.13 8.96 -31.20
CA VAL A 707 16.11 9.97 -30.82
C VAL A 707 17.40 9.88 -31.63
N ASP A 708 17.76 8.72 -32.14
CA ASP A 708 18.98 8.47 -32.93
C ASP A 708 18.77 8.65 -34.43
N GLY A 709 17.56 9.03 -34.84
CA GLY A 709 17.21 9.33 -36.23
C GLY A 709 16.86 8.10 -37.05
N LYS A 710 16.75 6.91 -36.44
CA LYS A 710 16.25 5.74 -37.15
C LYS A 710 14.75 5.89 -37.38
N GLN A 711 14.35 5.77 -38.64
CA GLN A 711 12.94 5.80 -39.03
C GLN A 711 12.27 4.46 -38.72
N TRP A 712 11.25 4.50 -37.87
CA TRP A 712 10.48 3.31 -37.48
C TRP A 712 9.11 3.26 -38.13
N THR A 713 8.53 4.44 -38.39
CA THR A 713 7.24 4.57 -39.04
C THR A 713 7.09 5.91 -39.76
N MET A 714 5.94 6.13 -40.37
CA MET A 714 5.53 7.41 -40.93
C MET A 714 4.04 7.62 -40.65
N GLN A 715 3.67 8.86 -40.37
CA GLN A 715 2.27 9.29 -40.39
C GLN A 715 1.96 9.76 -41.81
N TYR A 716 0.96 9.17 -42.46
CA TYR A 716 0.45 9.69 -43.72
C TYR A 716 -0.95 10.27 -43.52
N ILE A 717 -1.17 11.41 -44.15
CA ILE A 717 -2.37 12.23 -44.02
C ILE A 717 -2.97 12.35 -45.42
N ARG A 718 -4.23 11.95 -45.54
CA ARG A 718 -4.99 12.03 -46.79
C ARG A 718 -5.52 13.45 -46.99
N GLU A 719 -6.04 13.72 -48.19
CA GLU A 719 -6.65 15.01 -48.56
C GLU A 719 -7.81 15.40 -47.65
N ASP A 720 -8.57 14.42 -47.14
CA ASP A 720 -9.66 14.63 -46.18
C ASP A 720 -9.19 14.91 -44.73
N GLY A 721 -7.87 14.96 -44.51
CA GLY A 721 -7.25 15.17 -43.20
C GLY A 721 -7.17 13.91 -42.33
N SER A 722 -7.62 12.74 -42.81
CA SER A 722 -7.51 11.49 -42.05
C SER A 722 -6.05 11.04 -41.92
N LYS A 723 -5.63 10.84 -40.67
CA LYS A 723 -4.25 10.49 -40.29
C LYS A 723 -4.15 9.00 -39.98
N ARG A 724 -3.09 8.35 -40.48
CA ARG A 724 -2.81 6.93 -40.25
C ARG A 724 -1.30 6.70 -40.12
N PHE A 725 -0.93 5.64 -39.40
CA PHE A 725 0.45 5.14 -39.34
C PHE A 725 0.60 3.88 -40.17
N ALA A 726 1.83 3.53 -40.53
CA ALA A 726 2.12 2.25 -41.15
C ALA A 726 1.64 1.09 -40.25
N LYS A 727 0.92 0.13 -40.84
CA LYS A 727 0.48 -1.07 -40.12
C LYS A 727 1.70 -1.83 -39.58
N ASP A 728 1.57 -2.37 -38.36
CA ASP A 728 2.57 -3.21 -37.69
C ASP A 728 3.91 -2.48 -37.48
N SER A 729 3.85 -1.17 -37.25
CA SER A 729 5.02 -0.31 -37.04
C SER A 729 5.13 0.17 -35.59
N ARG A 730 6.35 0.51 -35.17
CA ARG A 730 6.61 1.13 -33.87
C ARG A 730 6.35 2.64 -33.95
N LYS A 731 5.34 3.11 -33.21
CA LYS A 731 5.02 4.54 -33.03
C LYS A 731 5.56 5.09 -31.72
N GLU A 732 5.49 4.30 -30.65
CA GLU A 732 5.89 4.73 -29.32
C GLU A 732 7.36 5.16 -29.27
N VAL A 733 7.64 6.27 -28.58
CA VAL A 733 8.94 6.95 -28.51
C VAL A 733 9.36 7.64 -29.82
N CYS A 734 8.69 7.36 -30.95
CA CYS A 734 9.04 7.97 -32.23
C CYS A 734 8.37 9.35 -32.38
N PHE A 735 9.09 10.31 -32.95
CA PHE A 735 8.65 11.69 -33.12
C PHE A 735 9.10 12.25 -34.47
N HIS A 736 8.62 13.45 -34.81
CA HIS A 736 9.12 14.21 -35.95
C HIS A 736 9.77 15.51 -35.49
N ALA A 737 11.04 15.72 -35.83
CA ALA A 737 11.74 16.98 -35.60
C ALA A 737 11.55 17.91 -36.80
N ILE A 738 10.82 19.00 -36.61
CA ILE A 738 10.60 20.02 -37.64
C ILE A 738 11.91 20.77 -37.86
N GLY A 739 12.40 20.79 -39.10
CA GLY A 739 13.74 21.29 -39.44
C GLY A 739 14.87 20.26 -39.24
N GLY A 740 14.55 19.05 -38.77
CA GLY A 740 15.50 17.94 -38.62
C GLY A 740 16.23 17.89 -37.26
N LEU A 741 16.87 16.75 -36.99
CA LEU A 741 17.55 16.49 -35.71
C LEU A 741 18.73 17.43 -35.46
N ASP A 742 19.47 17.83 -36.49
CA ASP A 742 20.58 18.78 -36.34
C ASP A 742 20.11 20.17 -35.93
N ALA A 743 18.96 20.62 -36.46
CA ALA A 743 18.36 21.89 -36.06
C ALA A 743 17.80 21.80 -34.63
N LEU A 744 17.21 20.66 -34.26
CA LEU A 744 16.74 20.38 -32.90
C LEU A 744 17.91 20.37 -31.89
N ALA A 745 19.05 19.78 -32.27
CA ALA A 745 20.27 19.79 -31.48
C ALA A 745 20.85 21.20 -31.30
N LYS A 746 20.54 22.16 -32.19
CA LYS A 746 20.96 23.58 -32.07
C LYS A 746 19.92 24.48 -31.39
N ALA A 747 18.67 24.04 -31.29
CA ALA A 747 17.59 24.82 -30.68
C ALA A 747 17.91 25.17 -29.20
N PRO A 748 17.62 26.39 -28.74
CA PRO A 748 17.93 26.82 -27.36
C PRO A 748 17.04 26.13 -26.31
N VAL A 749 15.85 25.67 -26.71
CA VAL A 749 14.86 24.97 -25.90
C VAL A 749 14.24 23.86 -26.76
N LEU A 750 13.85 22.75 -26.14
CA LEU A 750 13.09 21.71 -26.82
C LEU A 750 11.59 21.98 -26.64
N VAL A 751 10.90 22.34 -27.73
CA VAL A 751 9.45 22.55 -27.71
C VAL A 751 8.77 21.36 -28.36
N ILE A 752 7.95 20.64 -27.59
CA ILE A 752 7.27 19.41 -28.01
C ILE A 752 5.77 19.68 -28.10
N GLY A 753 5.21 19.62 -29.31
CA GLY A 753 3.78 19.71 -29.58
C GLY A 753 3.14 18.34 -29.75
N GLU A 754 1.86 18.23 -29.39
CA GLU A 754 1.07 17.01 -29.58
C GLU A 754 0.98 16.60 -31.06
N GLY A 755 0.51 17.49 -31.93
CA GLY A 755 0.36 17.23 -33.37
C GLY A 755 1.42 17.90 -34.25
N TYR A 756 1.54 17.44 -35.49
CA TYR A 756 2.41 18.07 -36.49
C TYR A 756 2.05 19.53 -36.80
N ALA A 757 0.74 19.84 -36.92
CA ALA A 757 0.30 21.21 -37.20
C ALA A 757 0.63 22.17 -36.04
N THR A 758 0.41 21.71 -34.81
CA THR A 758 0.79 22.41 -33.57
C THR A 758 2.29 22.67 -33.54
N ALA A 759 3.11 21.64 -33.71
CA ALA A 759 4.58 21.78 -33.74
C ALA A 759 5.04 22.71 -34.87
N GLY A 760 4.41 22.65 -36.06
CA GLY A 760 4.74 23.49 -37.22
C GLY A 760 4.46 24.96 -36.96
N SER A 761 3.28 25.28 -36.41
CA SER A 761 2.92 26.65 -36.01
C SER A 761 3.88 27.22 -34.98
N LEU A 762 4.29 26.39 -34.01
CA LEU A 762 5.28 26.78 -33.00
C LEU A 762 6.66 27.04 -33.62
N SER A 763 7.11 26.18 -34.55
CA SER A 763 8.40 26.34 -35.23
C SER A 763 8.45 27.62 -36.06
N GLN A 764 7.40 27.91 -36.83
CA GLN A 764 7.29 29.16 -37.60
C GLN A 764 7.34 30.40 -36.69
N THR A 765 6.67 30.35 -35.54
CA THR A 765 6.63 31.46 -34.58
C THR A 765 7.97 31.70 -33.89
N LEU A 766 8.64 30.62 -33.51
CA LEU A 766 9.88 30.63 -32.72
C LEU A 766 11.14 30.79 -33.57
N GLY A 767 11.09 30.41 -34.85
CA GLY A 767 12.23 30.47 -35.77
C GLY A 767 13.29 29.38 -35.53
N PHE A 768 12.97 28.33 -34.76
CA PHE A 768 13.84 27.17 -34.55
C PHE A 768 13.04 25.85 -34.50
N ALA A 769 13.77 24.74 -34.48
CA ALA A 769 13.20 23.40 -34.57
C ALA A 769 12.34 23.02 -33.37
N THR A 770 11.19 22.41 -33.64
CA THR A 770 10.26 21.86 -32.65
C THR A 770 9.98 20.39 -32.93
N VAL A 771 9.26 19.73 -32.03
CA VAL A 771 8.99 18.28 -32.10
C VAL A 771 7.50 18.02 -32.15
N ALA A 772 7.06 17.14 -33.06
CA ALA A 772 5.72 16.59 -33.05
C ALA A 772 5.72 15.18 -32.45
N ALA A 773 4.96 14.98 -31.37
CA ALA A 773 4.78 13.67 -30.73
C ALA A 773 3.68 12.81 -31.39
N PHE A 774 2.92 13.40 -32.30
CA PHE A 774 1.78 12.85 -33.05
C PHE A 774 0.46 12.64 -32.29
N ASP A 775 0.50 12.30 -31.01
CA ASP A 775 -0.67 12.19 -30.14
C ASP A 775 -0.30 12.31 -28.65
N SER A 776 -1.28 12.67 -27.82
CA SER A 776 -1.15 12.83 -26.37
C SER A 776 -0.57 11.61 -25.65
N GLY A 777 -0.88 10.39 -26.11
CA GLY A 777 -0.33 9.15 -25.55
C GLY A 777 1.19 9.02 -25.73
N ASN A 778 1.77 9.70 -26.71
CA ASN A 778 3.19 9.64 -27.04
C ASN A 778 3.99 10.84 -26.51
N LEU A 779 3.35 11.85 -25.90
CA LEU A 779 4.03 13.03 -25.33
C LEU A 779 5.05 12.66 -24.24
N VAL A 780 4.64 11.85 -23.26
CA VAL A 780 5.50 11.43 -22.13
C VAL A 780 6.73 10.63 -22.60
N PRO A 781 6.59 9.54 -23.39
CA PRO A 781 7.75 8.77 -23.84
C PRO A 781 8.71 9.59 -24.70
N VAL A 782 8.19 10.45 -25.60
CA VAL A 782 9.03 11.34 -26.44
C VAL A 782 9.76 12.39 -25.59
N ALA A 783 9.08 13.03 -24.64
CA ALA A 783 9.69 14.01 -23.75
C ALA A 783 10.83 13.40 -22.93
N LYS A 784 10.62 12.21 -22.34
CA LYS A 784 11.66 11.49 -21.58
C LYS A 784 12.87 11.15 -22.45
N ALA A 785 12.65 10.58 -23.63
CA ALA A 785 13.74 10.19 -24.52
C ALA A 785 14.57 11.41 -24.98
N LEU A 786 13.91 12.54 -25.28
CA LEU A 786 14.60 13.77 -25.64
C LEU A 786 15.32 14.43 -24.46
N HIS A 787 14.77 14.37 -23.24
CA HIS A 787 15.42 14.86 -22.04
C HIS A 787 16.68 14.06 -21.71
N GLU A 788 16.62 12.73 -21.86
CA GLU A 788 17.79 11.87 -21.68
C GLU A 788 18.91 12.19 -22.68
N LYS A 789 18.55 12.47 -23.94
CA LYS A 789 19.53 12.85 -24.98
C LYS A 789 20.07 14.28 -24.82
N TYR A 790 19.25 15.20 -24.31
CA TYR A 790 19.61 16.61 -24.12
C TYR A 790 19.30 17.08 -22.69
N PRO A 791 20.02 16.57 -21.67
CA PRO A 791 19.71 16.82 -20.26
C PRO A 791 19.84 18.30 -19.88
N ASP A 792 20.73 19.02 -20.53
CA ASP A 792 21.02 20.44 -20.28
C ASP A 792 20.11 21.39 -21.06
N LYS A 793 19.15 20.87 -21.84
CA LYS A 793 18.20 21.72 -22.56
C LYS A 793 16.90 21.82 -21.80
N PRO A 794 16.36 23.04 -21.62
CA PRO A 794 15.03 23.17 -21.08
C PRO A 794 14.00 22.59 -22.06
N ILE A 795 12.87 22.13 -21.53
CA ILE A 795 11.79 21.52 -22.30
C ILE A 795 10.48 22.27 -22.05
N VAL A 796 9.76 22.56 -23.13
CA VAL A 796 8.40 23.11 -23.11
C VAL A 796 7.47 22.11 -23.80
N ILE A 797 6.40 21.71 -23.12
CA ILE A 797 5.37 20.81 -23.66
C ILE A 797 4.16 21.67 -24.04
N ALA A 798 3.89 21.75 -25.35
CA ALA A 798 2.72 22.40 -25.91
C ALA A 798 1.60 21.37 -26.11
N GLY A 799 0.65 21.35 -25.18
CA GLY A 799 -0.50 20.44 -25.20
C GLY A 799 -1.74 21.05 -25.85
N ASP A 800 -2.68 20.19 -26.23
CA ASP A 800 -4.00 20.59 -26.69
C ASP A 800 -4.95 20.79 -25.48
N ASP A 801 -5.86 21.75 -25.56
CA ASP A 801 -6.90 22.05 -24.56
C ASP A 801 -8.28 21.57 -25.04
N ASP A 802 -8.51 20.27 -24.94
CA ASP A 802 -9.71 19.56 -25.44
C ASP A 802 -10.95 19.75 -24.53
N LYS A 803 -11.38 20.98 -24.28
CA LYS A 803 -12.54 21.27 -23.40
C LYS A 803 -13.83 20.55 -23.81
N HIS A 804 -14.00 20.22 -25.09
CA HIS A 804 -15.14 19.40 -25.54
C HIS A 804 -15.13 17.98 -24.95
N LEU A 805 -13.95 17.34 -24.89
CA LEU A 805 -13.81 16.01 -24.32
C LEU A 805 -13.97 16.06 -22.79
N GLU A 806 -13.53 17.15 -22.16
CA GLU A 806 -13.79 17.38 -20.74
C GLU A 806 -15.30 17.45 -20.44
N ALA A 807 -16.06 18.18 -21.27
CA ALA A 807 -17.50 18.32 -21.11
C ALA A 807 -18.29 17.02 -21.40
N THR A 808 -17.76 16.11 -22.25
CA THR A 808 -18.48 14.89 -22.68
C THR A 808 -18.01 13.61 -22.00
N GLN A 809 -16.72 13.51 -21.69
CA GLN A 809 -16.07 12.32 -21.11
C GLN A 809 -15.54 12.58 -19.70
N GLY A 810 -15.63 13.82 -19.19
CA GLY A 810 -15.16 14.19 -17.85
C GLY A 810 -13.64 14.34 -17.74
N VAL A 811 -12.89 14.21 -18.83
CA VAL A 811 -11.42 14.24 -18.86
C VAL A 811 -10.96 15.03 -20.09
N ASN A 812 -9.90 15.83 -19.93
CA ASN A 812 -9.17 16.52 -21.00
C ASN A 812 -7.84 15.78 -21.27
N PRO A 813 -7.79 14.84 -22.24
CA PRO A 813 -6.62 13.99 -22.44
C PRO A 813 -5.37 14.76 -22.90
N GLY A 814 -5.53 15.72 -23.82
CA GLY A 814 -4.44 16.57 -24.30
C GLY A 814 -3.75 17.32 -23.18
N ARG A 815 -4.53 18.03 -22.35
CA ARG A 815 -4.01 18.76 -21.19
C ARG A 815 -3.36 17.83 -20.16
N SER A 816 -4.06 16.76 -19.77
CA SER A 816 -3.60 15.84 -18.73
C SER A 816 -2.26 15.19 -19.11
N LYS A 817 -2.12 14.75 -20.36
CA LYS A 817 -0.89 14.12 -20.86
C LYS A 817 0.25 15.13 -21.07
N ALA A 818 -0.06 16.35 -21.48
CA ALA A 818 0.94 17.41 -21.57
C ALA A 818 1.46 17.82 -20.18
N GLU A 819 0.58 17.90 -19.18
CA GLU A 819 0.96 18.13 -17.77
C GLU A 819 1.84 17.00 -17.23
N GLU A 820 1.47 15.75 -17.50
CA GLU A 820 2.25 14.56 -17.13
C GLU A 820 3.65 14.60 -17.77
N ALA A 821 3.73 14.91 -19.07
CA ALA A 821 4.99 14.98 -19.81
C ALA A 821 5.89 16.10 -19.29
N ALA A 822 5.34 17.30 -19.05
CA ALA A 822 6.11 18.43 -18.53
C ALA A 822 6.69 18.11 -17.14
N ARG A 823 5.87 17.52 -16.26
CA ARG A 823 6.32 17.10 -14.92
C ARG A 823 7.41 16.04 -14.97
N ALA A 824 7.28 15.05 -15.87
CA ALA A 824 8.23 13.95 -15.99
C ALA A 824 9.66 14.37 -16.36
N VAL A 825 9.83 15.55 -16.97
CA VAL A 825 11.14 16.07 -17.43
C VAL A 825 11.51 17.40 -16.78
N GLY A 826 10.77 17.84 -15.75
CA GLY A 826 10.96 19.17 -15.16
C GLY A 826 10.76 20.33 -16.14
N GLY A 827 10.00 20.12 -17.21
CA GLY A 827 9.69 21.10 -18.24
C GLY A 827 8.51 22.02 -17.90
N LYS A 828 8.24 22.98 -18.77
CA LYS A 828 7.09 23.89 -18.66
C LYS A 828 5.93 23.42 -19.51
N LEU A 829 4.73 23.44 -18.95
CA LEU A 829 3.49 23.27 -19.71
C LEU A 829 3.13 24.58 -20.42
N LEU A 830 2.65 24.45 -21.65
CA LEU A 830 2.09 25.53 -22.43
C LEU A 830 0.78 25.04 -23.08
N LEU A 831 -0.32 25.74 -22.83
CA LEU A 831 -1.64 25.46 -23.41
C LEU A 831 -2.13 26.71 -24.17
N PRO A 832 -2.88 26.56 -25.26
CA PRO A 832 -3.37 27.69 -26.04
C PRO A 832 -4.44 28.46 -25.28
N ILE A 833 -4.30 29.79 -25.24
CA ILE A 833 -5.31 30.70 -24.70
C ILE A 833 -6.00 31.41 -25.87
N PHE A 834 -7.29 31.16 -26.03
CA PHE A 834 -8.13 31.76 -27.08
C PHE A 834 -8.78 33.07 -26.62
N ALA A 835 -9.33 33.85 -27.56
CA ALA A 835 -10.03 35.07 -27.21
C ALA A 835 -11.29 34.77 -26.39
N PRO A 836 -11.73 35.71 -25.53
CA PRO A 836 -12.92 35.52 -24.70
C PRO A 836 -14.15 35.09 -25.54
N GLY A 837 -14.75 33.96 -25.18
CA GLY A 837 -15.96 33.44 -25.81
C GLY A 837 -15.75 32.49 -27.00
N GLU A 838 -14.57 32.45 -27.62
CA GLU A 838 -14.31 31.59 -28.80
C GLU A 838 -14.42 30.10 -28.46
N GLN A 839 -13.70 29.68 -27.43
CA GLN A 839 -13.67 28.29 -26.99
C GLN A 839 -15.02 27.84 -26.39
N ALA A 840 -15.80 28.76 -25.82
CA ALA A 840 -17.15 28.47 -25.33
C ALA A 840 -18.16 28.32 -26.48
N ALA A 841 -18.03 29.13 -27.54
CA ALA A 841 -18.90 29.10 -28.71
C ALA A 841 -18.62 27.88 -29.61
N ASN A 842 -17.36 27.45 -29.73
CA ASN A 842 -17.00 26.26 -30.49
C ASN A 842 -15.88 25.44 -29.82
N PRO A 843 -16.20 24.67 -28.77
CA PRO A 843 -15.21 23.89 -28.01
C PRO A 843 -14.45 22.82 -28.83
N LYS A 844 -14.98 22.40 -29.97
CA LYS A 844 -14.32 21.46 -30.90
C LYS A 844 -13.41 22.15 -31.91
N GLY A 845 -13.57 23.45 -32.11
CA GLY A 845 -12.86 24.22 -33.13
C GLY A 845 -11.65 25.00 -32.60
N PHE A 846 -11.49 25.05 -31.27
CA PHE A 846 -10.46 25.80 -30.55
C PHE A 846 -9.83 24.89 -29.49
N THR A 847 -8.96 23.99 -29.93
CA THR A 847 -8.29 23.03 -29.04
C THR A 847 -6.78 23.21 -29.02
N ASP A 848 -6.15 23.53 -30.14
CA ASP A 848 -4.69 23.52 -30.28
C ASP A 848 -4.10 24.90 -30.69
N PHE A 849 -2.76 25.01 -30.68
CA PHE A 849 -2.08 26.23 -31.13
C PHE A 849 -2.28 26.51 -32.62
N ASN A 850 -2.54 25.51 -33.46
CA ASN A 850 -2.81 25.74 -34.88
C ASN A 850 -4.15 26.45 -35.07
N ASP A 851 -5.16 26.08 -34.28
CA ASP A 851 -6.46 26.74 -34.25
C ASP A 851 -6.34 28.18 -33.73
N LEU A 852 -5.46 28.43 -32.77
CA LEU A 852 -5.15 29.79 -32.31
C LEU A 852 -4.53 30.64 -33.43
N ALA A 853 -3.67 30.06 -34.27
CA ALA A 853 -3.06 30.74 -35.42
C ALA A 853 -4.07 31.11 -36.51
N THR A 854 -4.99 30.19 -36.80
CA THR A 854 -5.75 30.21 -38.05
C THR A 854 -7.23 30.56 -37.90
N LYS A 855 -7.81 30.34 -36.72
CA LYS A 855 -9.25 30.53 -36.48
C LYS A 855 -9.54 31.61 -35.45
N SER A 856 -8.65 31.82 -34.47
CA SER A 856 -8.86 32.83 -33.43
C SER A 856 -8.65 34.23 -33.98
N VAL A 857 -9.39 35.20 -33.47
CA VAL A 857 -9.15 36.63 -33.74
C VAL A 857 -7.77 37.09 -33.26
N LEU A 858 -7.12 36.35 -32.35
CA LEU A 858 -5.76 36.64 -31.90
C LEU A 858 -4.70 36.28 -32.97
N GLY A 859 -5.00 35.32 -33.83
CA GLY A 859 -4.15 34.87 -34.93
C GLY A 859 -2.71 34.53 -34.54
N GLN A 860 -1.79 34.67 -35.50
CA GLN A 860 -0.36 34.43 -35.32
C GLN A 860 0.29 35.31 -34.23
N GLU A 861 -0.19 36.55 -34.07
CA GLU A 861 0.29 37.43 -32.99
C GLU A 861 -0.06 36.89 -31.60
N GLY A 862 -1.22 36.23 -31.46
CA GLY A 862 -1.64 35.55 -30.24
C GLY A 862 -0.69 34.44 -29.84
N ILE A 863 -0.26 33.61 -30.79
CA ILE A 863 0.75 32.57 -30.55
C ILE A 863 2.07 33.22 -30.18
N ALA A 864 2.55 34.19 -30.98
CA ALA A 864 3.84 34.84 -30.73
C ALA A 864 3.93 35.40 -29.31
N ARG A 865 2.87 36.06 -28.83
CA ARG A 865 2.81 36.61 -27.47
C ARG A 865 2.86 35.54 -26.39
N GLN A 866 2.10 34.45 -26.55
CA GLN A 866 2.01 33.39 -25.54
C GLN A 866 3.26 32.53 -25.50
N VAL A 867 3.75 32.12 -26.67
CA VAL A 867 4.84 31.14 -26.78
C VAL A 867 6.20 31.81 -26.55
N ARG A 868 6.46 32.99 -27.12
CA ARG A 868 7.76 33.66 -26.93
C ARG A 868 7.99 34.06 -25.48
N SER A 869 6.97 34.57 -24.80
CA SER A 869 7.08 34.90 -23.36
C SER A 869 7.54 33.69 -22.55
N VAL A 870 6.88 32.53 -22.72
CA VAL A 870 7.23 31.33 -21.95
C VAL A 870 8.60 30.78 -22.34
N VAL A 871 8.94 30.80 -23.63
CA VAL A 871 10.23 30.31 -24.11
C VAL A 871 11.38 31.21 -23.65
N ASP A 872 11.22 32.53 -23.73
CA ASP A 872 12.23 33.50 -23.30
C ASP A 872 12.46 33.41 -21.79
N ASP A 873 11.39 33.33 -20.99
CA ASP A 873 11.47 33.12 -19.53
C ASP A 873 12.25 31.84 -19.19
N VAL A 874 12.01 30.76 -19.94
CA VAL A 874 12.69 29.47 -19.74
C VAL A 874 14.16 29.55 -20.13
N ILE A 875 14.49 30.25 -21.23
CA ILE A 875 15.87 30.47 -21.66
C ILE A 875 16.63 31.34 -20.65
N GLU A 876 16.01 32.41 -20.17
CA GLU A 876 16.61 33.29 -19.16
C GLU A 876 16.85 32.57 -17.84
N TRP A 877 15.86 31.79 -17.38
CA TRP A 877 16.00 30.97 -16.18
C TRP A 877 17.15 29.95 -16.30
N GLN A 878 17.30 29.30 -17.46
CA GLN A 878 18.41 28.39 -17.75
C GLN A 878 19.76 29.12 -17.69
N ARG A 879 19.85 30.29 -18.34
CA ARG A 879 21.08 31.12 -18.35
C ARG A 879 21.47 31.57 -16.95
N GLY A 880 20.51 31.98 -16.12
CA GLY A 880 20.74 32.35 -14.72
C GLY A 880 21.36 31.21 -13.91
N ARG A 881 20.81 29.99 -14.03
CA ARG A 881 21.37 28.79 -13.37
C ARG A 881 22.78 28.45 -13.85
N SER A 882 23.06 28.59 -15.15
CA SER A 882 24.40 28.32 -15.70
C SER A 882 25.44 29.33 -15.20
N VAL A 883 25.08 30.62 -15.06
CA VAL A 883 25.97 31.67 -14.55
C VAL A 883 26.27 31.48 -13.06
N GLU A 884 25.25 31.20 -12.24
CA GLU A 884 25.43 30.89 -10.81
C GLU A 884 26.26 29.61 -10.61
N GLY A 885 26.03 28.58 -11.42
CA GLY A 885 26.81 27.34 -11.42
C GLY A 885 28.29 27.58 -11.74
N ARG A 886 28.60 28.39 -12.77
CA ARG A 886 29.99 28.78 -13.11
C ARG A 886 30.65 29.61 -12.02
N ALA A 887 29.96 30.62 -11.49
CA ALA A 887 30.49 31.47 -10.42
C ALA A 887 30.77 30.68 -9.13
N ARG A 888 29.99 29.63 -8.86
CA ARG A 888 30.21 28.71 -7.73
C ARG A 888 31.40 27.78 -7.98
N GLY A 889 31.54 27.25 -9.20
CA GLY A 889 32.69 26.45 -9.63
C GLY A 889 34.01 27.22 -9.55
N GLU A 890 34.06 28.45 -10.07
CA GLU A 890 35.25 29.30 -10.03
C GLU A 890 35.66 29.68 -8.59
N ARG A 891 34.69 29.92 -7.69
CA ARG A 891 34.98 30.14 -6.26
C ARG A 891 35.54 28.88 -5.59
N GLN A 892 35.04 27.70 -5.95
CA GLN A 892 35.56 26.42 -5.46
C GLN A 892 36.99 26.17 -5.97
N GLU A 893 37.25 26.46 -7.23
CA GLU A 893 38.58 26.29 -7.85
C GLU A 893 39.60 27.30 -7.31
N GLN A 894 39.19 28.54 -7.05
CA GLN A 894 40.01 29.55 -6.36
C GLN A 894 40.28 29.18 -4.89
N ALA A 895 39.30 28.58 -4.20
CA ALA A 895 39.50 28.06 -2.84
C ALA A 895 40.53 26.92 -2.84
N VAL A 896 40.45 25.99 -3.79
CA VAL A 896 41.42 24.89 -3.94
C VAL A 896 42.82 25.41 -4.29
N ARG A 897 42.93 26.40 -5.18
CA ARG A 897 44.23 27.05 -5.50
C ARG A 897 44.82 27.85 -4.33
N ARG A 898 43.99 28.43 -3.46
CA ARG A 898 44.47 29.10 -2.23
C ARG A 898 45.01 28.09 -1.23
N VAL A 899 44.36 26.93 -1.09
CA VAL A 899 44.84 25.85 -0.22
C VAL A 899 46.16 25.26 -0.73
N ALA A 900 46.35 25.15 -2.05
CA ALA A 900 47.60 24.67 -2.65
C ALA A 900 48.78 25.65 -2.60
N LYS A 901 48.55 26.95 -2.30
CA LYS A 901 49.61 27.97 -2.18
C LYS A 901 50.11 28.21 -0.76
N VAL A 902 49.46 27.57 0.22
CA VAL A 902 49.77 27.67 1.66
C VAL A 902 50.34 26.35 2.20
N GLY A 903 50.52 25.35 1.32
CA GLY A 903 51.19 24.07 1.63
C GLY A 903 52.67 24.09 1.29
#